data_AF-A0A1F3XZF0-F1
#
_entry.id   AF-A0A1F3XZF0-F1
#
_cell.length_a   1.000
_cell.length_b   1.000
_cell.length_c   1.000
_cell.angle_alpha   90.00
_cell.angle_beta   90.00
_cell.angle_gamma   90.00
#
_symmetry.space_group_name_H-M   'P 1'
#
loop_
_entity.id
_entity.type
_entity.pdbx_description
1 polymer ?
#
loop_
_entity_poly.entity_id
_entity_poly.type
_entity_poly.pdbx_seq_one_letter_code
_entity_poly.pdbx_strand_id
1 'polypeptide(L)'
;MNTHASNDIRWLSEGSPALMGTLLPPECFVPMKARRLARACVLWLNFDLLRQSGISFPKEGLTPEYEKLVLEAFAWAVPQPYDHPSFFTADEKDFFADRYGGEGLESNWGSGRAASAGRIQIKGIGRTPLVGTDVKEHHSHGGLPKFEALAEAIWGEVNYRDLPCGEGRVLALIDPGTTTIWKDGGRESKALVVRFDIVRPAHFMTRGACPGDALPAHKHHLDAEHGRVPAALALLAKNIPGRTLTDGLKEFARRIGQHNATMFARGFYHGTTTPSNRAISGGIIDFGTQTAQPGFGRIFVLPDVAPAGCDMEEIREMNDCFLDSMAASGLPTAGLPSKEELARITCEAYRNTLQCELLCLTGLPRDAVFNLAGSSEARQLADWLLLIASDGCARTDADKEMPCNPGRYDLRKILVALAGNHDLGTAFCLQTLGAVAGPPAQDGALASDEKRSSFCEAYSKFAALATAEALMCGWPGTAQLRKYVIHNARHLNRVLTGLFRNNMRLTNHKLLEAYHASGNRPAVWDSINGRIDGNTTFFKNPRTFAITLASQRDPLFESSLEYYFDAAQDCEFISLELPPGGINDCNLVLSQAGKLLGSSAAFVRGQLTRFDVPLPEQAQDTQKLDLHLLAADGKRLRRFDLNILLQNRKPLPPESLSSRQLYDGLAAPSATASTQIQIAEDEKKSVPQAGRTVSLPKV
;
A
#
# COMPACT_ATOMS: atom_id res chain seq x y z
N MET A 1 32.65 20.78 -12.05
CA MET A 1 32.12 21.10 -10.71
C MET A 1 31.19 22.30 -10.87
N ASN A 2 29.91 22.06 -11.19
CA ASN A 2 28.90 23.12 -11.15
C ASN A 2 28.51 23.28 -9.68
N THR A 3 28.58 24.52 -9.21
CA THR A 3 28.13 24.95 -7.88
C THR A 3 26.70 24.47 -7.65
N HIS A 4 26.53 23.53 -6.72
CA HIS A 4 25.22 23.14 -6.20
C HIS A 4 24.59 24.37 -5.54
N ALA A 5 23.85 25.17 -6.31
CA ALA A 5 22.72 25.88 -5.72
C ALA A 5 21.91 24.80 -5.01
N SER A 6 21.71 24.94 -3.69
CA SER A 6 20.92 23.98 -2.94
C SER A 6 19.57 23.84 -3.65
N ASN A 7 19.26 22.64 -4.16
CA ASN A 7 17.96 22.36 -4.75
C ASN A 7 16.92 22.40 -3.62
N ASP A 8 16.43 23.59 -3.33
CA ASP A 8 15.33 23.83 -2.41
C ASP A 8 14.04 23.25 -3.00
N ILE A 9 13.10 22.87 -2.13
CA ILE A 9 11.85 22.20 -2.46
C ILE A 9 10.98 22.99 -3.44
N ARG A 10 11.10 24.33 -3.48
CA ARG A 10 10.36 25.20 -4.41
C ARG A 10 10.62 24.89 -5.87
N TRP A 11 11.85 24.49 -6.21
CA TRP A 11 12.21 24.12 -7.58
C TRP A 11 11.37 22.96 -8.12
N LEU A 12 10.87 22.07 -7.25
CA LEU A 12 10.03 20.95 -7.66
C LEU A 12 8.71 21.40 -8.31
N SER A 13 8.22 22.60 -8.04
CA SER A 13 6.95 23.09 -8.60
C SER A 13 7.09 24.29 -9.52
N GLU A 14 8.30 24.68 -9.92
CA GLU A 14 8.54 25.84 -10.77
C GLU A 14 8.48 25.51 -12.26
N GLY A 15 7.86 26.38 -13.04
CA GLY A 15 7.77 26.28 -14.50
C GLY A 15 6.70 25.32 -15.02
N SER A 16 6.74 25.08 -16.34
CA SER A 16 5.89 24.11 -17.02
C SER A 16 6.15 22.67 -16.51
N PRO A 17 5.18 21.74 -16.66
CA PRO A 17 5.35 20.35 -16.26
C PRO A 17 6.61 19.74 -16.89
N ALA A 18 7.40 19.01 -16.11
CA ALA A 18 8.67 18.44 -16.53
C ALA A 18 8.49 17.36 -17.60
N LEU A 19 7.29 16.76 -17.67
CA LEU A 19 6.89 15.82 -18.71
C LEU A 19 6.56 16.51 -20.05
N MET A 20 6.26 17.81 -20.04
CA MET A 20 5.89 18.57 -21.24
C MET A 20 7.10 18.76 -22.16
N GLY A 21 6.95 18.37 -23.42
CA GLY A 21 8.00 18.41 -24.44
C GLY A 21 9.08 17.33 -24.26
N THR A 22 9.06 16.56 -23.17
CA THR A 22 10.01 15.47 -22.91
C THR A 22 9.37 14.12 -23.21
N LEU A 23 8.36 13.73 -22.42
CA LEU A 23 7.63 12.47 -22.56
C LEU A 23 6.21 12.66 -23.09
N LEU A 24 5.62 13.84 -22.87
CA LEU A 24 4.27 14.19 -23.32
C LEU A 24 4.32 15.51 -24.10
N PRO A 25 3.56 15.64 -25.19
CA PRO A 25 3.54 16.84 -26.00
C PRO A 25 2.75 17.96 -25.28
N PRO A 26 2.96 19.25 -25.61
CA PRO A 26 2.20 20.37 -25.02
C PRO A 26 0.68 20.22 -25.12
N GLU A 27 0.19 19.56 -26.17
CA GLU A 27 -1.22 19.24 -26.40
C GLU A 27 -1.82 18.34 -25.32
N CYS A 28 -0.99 17.63 -24.56
CA CYS A 28 -1.42 16.88 -23.38
C CYS A 28 -1.74 17.78 -22.18
N PHE A 29 -1.63 19.10 -22.26
CA PHE A 29 -1.77 19.97 -21.09
C PHE A 29 -2.68 21.16 -21.36
N VAL A 30 -3.47 21.53 -20.35
CA VAL A 30 -4.32 22.72 -20.37
C VAL A 30 -3.86 23.68 -19.28
N PRO A 31 -3.39 24.88 -19.64
CA PRO A 31 -2.97 25.87 -18.65
C PRO A 31 -4.15 26.36 -17.82
N MET A 32 -3.89 26.63 -16.55
CA MET A 32 -4.86 27.14 -15.58
C MET A 32 -4.14 27.93 -14.49
N LYS A 33 -4.84 28.88 -13.88
CA LYS A 33 -4.32 29.66 -12.75
C LYS A 33 -4.82 29.08 -11.43
N ALA A 34 -3.91 28.99 -10.46
CA ALA A 34 -4.23 28.71 -9.07
C ALA A 34 -3.79 29.88 -8.19
N ARG A 35 -4.45 30.04 -7.04
CA ARG A 35 -4.10 31.03 -6.01
C ARG A 35 -3.49 30.35 -4.81
N ARG A 36 -2.53 31.02 -4.17
CA ARG A 36 -1.92 30.51 -2.94
C ARG A 36 -2.92 30.56 -1.79
N LEU A 37 -2.98 29.47 -1.04
CA LEU A 37 -3.84 29.32 0.13
C LEU A 37 -3.30 30.12 1.31
N ALA A 38 -4.17 30.87 1.98
CA ALA A 38 -3.79 31.79 3.05
C ALA A 38 -3.64 31.11 4.44
N ARG A 39 -4.19 29.91 4.60
CA ARG A 39 -4.31 29.21 5.90
C ARG A 39 -3.88 27.75 5.83
N ALA A 40 -3.10 27.40 4.83
CA ALA A 40 -2.66 26.03 4.65
C ALA A 40 -1.60 25.63 5.68
N CYS A 41 -1.55 24.35 6.03
CA CYS A 41 -0.48 23.76 6.83
C CYS A 41 -0.12 22.36 6.34
N VAL A 42 1.11 21.93 6.61
CA VAL A 42 1.59 20.60 6.25
C VAL A 42 1.08 19.59 7.29
N LEU A 43 0.38 18.56 6.82
CA LEU A 43 -0.07 17.42 7.64
C LEU A 43 0.98 16.31 7.69
N TRP A 44 1.67 16.08 6.57
CA TRP A 44 2.67 15.03 6.43
C TRP A 44 3.65 15.33 5.29
N LEU A 45 4.92 14.97 5.46
CA LEU A 45 5.98 15.13 4.45
C LEU A 45 6.86 13.87 4.40
N ASN A 46 7.14 13.42 3.20
CA ASN A 46 7.93 12.22 2.93
C ASN A 46 9.41 12.57 2.78
N PHE A 47 10.14 12.61 3.89
CA PHE A 47 11.57 12.94 3.86
C PHE A 47 12.42 11.91 3.10
N ASP A 48 12.01 10.63 3.07
CA ASP A 48 12.68 9.61 2.27
C ASP A 48 12.59 9.92 0.77
N LEU A 49 11.41 10.34 0.30
CA LEU A 49 11.21 10.74 -1.08
C LEU A 49 11.94 12.05 -1.42
N LEU A 50 11.96 13.03 -0.51
CA LEU A 50 12.75 14.26 -0.70
C LEU A 50 14.24 13.95 -0.89
N ARG A 51 14.80 13.10 -0.02
CA ARG A 51 16.20 12.68 -0.08
C ARG A 51 16.52 11.95 -1.38
N GLN A 52 15.69 10.99 -1.78
CA GLN A 52 15.83 10.26 -3.05
C GLN A 52 15.73 11.17 -4.27
N SER A 53 15.03 12.30 -4.14
CA SER A 53 14.88 13.30 -5.19
C SER A 53 16.01 14.34 -5.20
N GLY A 54 16.98 14.24 -4.29
CA GLY A 54 18.08 15.19 -4.16
C GLY A 54 17.67 16.55 -3.57
N ILE A 55 16.54 16.61 -2.85
CA ILE A 55 16.08 17.82 -2.18
C ILE A 55 16.60 17.82 -0.75
N SER A 56 17.27 18.90 -0.37
CA SER A 56 17.80 19.10 0.98
C SER A 56 16.71 19.62 1.93
N PHE A 57 16.77 19.21 3.18
CA PHE A 57 15.87 19.67 4.25
C PHE A 57 16.62 19.81 5.58
N PRO A 58 16.11 20.58 6.55
CA PRO A 58 16.74 20.74 7.86
C PRO A 58 16.86 19.41 8.61
N LYS A 59 17.91 19.26 9.42
CA LYS A 59 18.12 18.04 10.22
C LYS A 59 17.05 17.86 11.29
N GLU A 60 16.47 18.97 11.76
CA GLU A 60 15.35 19.03 12.70
C GLU A 60 14.02 18.63 12.03
N GLY A 61 14.02 18.45 10.71
CA GLY A 61 12.85 18.09 9.93
C GLY A 61 12.00 19.28 9.52
N LEU A 62 10.70 19.20 9.80
CA LEU A 62 9.74 20.22 9.42
C LEU A 62 9.79 21.39 10.42
N THR A 63 10.80 22.25 10.28
CA THR A 63 10.86 23.53 11.02
C THR A 63 9.81 24.51 10.49
N PRO A 64 9.38 25.53 11.26
CA PRO A 64 8.46 26.55 10.77
C PRO A 64 8.94 27.23 9.47
N GLU A 65 10.24 27.49 9.35
CA GLU A 65 10.85 28.10 8.17
C GLU A 65 10.79 27.16 6.97
N TYR A 66 11.06 25.87 7.16
CA TYR A 66 11.00 24.89 6.08
C TYR A 66 9.56 24.54 5.69
N GLU A 67 8.64 24.51 6.67
CA GLU A 67 7.20 24.41 6.41
C GLU A 67 6.74 25.54 5.50
N LYS A 68 7.20 26.78 5.74
CA LYS A 68 6.89 27.92 4.85
C LYS A 68 7.36 27.65 3.42
N LEU A 69 8.56 27.11 3.21
CA LEU A 69 9.06 26.76 1.88
C LEU A 69 8.21 25.67 1.20
N VAL A 70 7.81 24.65 1.95
CA VAL A 70 6.91 23.59 1.47
C VAL A 70 5.55 24.18 1.04
N LEU A 71 4.97 25.06 1.86
CA LEU A 71 3.70 25.71 1.56
C LEU A 71 3.81 26.71 0.38
N GLU A 72 4.90 27.46 0.28
CA GLU A 72 5.18 28.32 -0.87
C GLU A 72 5.24 27.51 -2.17
N ALA A 73 5.80 26.30 -2.11
CA ALA A 73 5.91 25.41 -3.25
C ALA A 73 4.56 24.78 -3.64
N PHE A 74 3.75 24.35 -2.66
CA PHE A 74 2.67 23.39 -2.89
C PHE A 74 1.27 23.79 -2.39
N ALA A 75 1.11 24.84 -1.59
CA ALA A 75 -0.19 25.25 -1.06
C ALA A 75 -0.98 26.14 -2.04
N TRP A 76 -1.31 25.57 -3.20
CA TRP A 76 -2.01 26.25 -4.29
C TRP A 76 -3.35 25.56 -4.56
N ALA A 77 -4.38 26.34 -4.85
CA ALA A 77 -5.68 25.81 -5.25
C ALA A 77 -6.41 26.77 -6.20
N VAL A 78 -7.30 26.23 -7.02
CA VAL A 78 -8.23 26.97 -7.88
C VAL A 78 -9.40 27.43 -7.03
N PRO A 79 -9.63 28.74 -6.88
CA PRO A 79 -10.83 29.24 -6.21
C PRO A 79 -12.10 28.69 -6.84
N GLN A 80 -12.98 28.14 -6.02
CA GLN A 80 -14.31 27.67 -6.42
C GLN A 80 -15.38 28.75 -6.18
N PRO A 81 -16.54 28.69 -6.86
CA PRO A 81 -17.58 29.73 -6.76
C PRO A 81 -18.06 30.04 -5.34
N TYR A 82 -18.02 29.06 -4.44
CA TYR A 82 -18.47 29.19 -3.06
C TYR A 82 -17.34 29.39 -2.05
N ASP A 83 -16.09 29.42 -2.50
CA ASP A 83 -14.96 29.65 -1.59
C ASP A 83 -14.95 31.09 -1.09
N HIS A 84 -14.69 31.28 0.19
CA HIS A 84 -14.53 32.61 0.75
C HIS A 84 -13.20 33.24 0.29
N PRO A 85 -13.17 34.53 -0.15
CA PRO A 85 -11.94 35.16 -0.65
C PRO A 85 -10.76 35.11 0.33
N SER A 86 -11.01 35.12 1.63
CA SER A 86 -9.96 35.04 2.67
C SER A 86 -9.25 33.68 2.76
N PHE A 87 -9.71 32.66 2.03
CA PHE A 87 -8.97 31.40 1.90
C PHE A 87 -7.76 31.51 0.99
N PHE A 88 -7.67 32.58 0.20
CA PHE A 88 -6.61 32.80 -0.78
C PHE A 88 -5.88 34.11 -0.54
N THR A 89 -4.59 34.11 -0.87
CA THR A 89 -3.78 35.33 -0.99
C THR A 89 -3.93 35.92 -2.40
N ALA A 90 -3.29 37.05 -2.68
CA ALA A 90 -3.26 37.65 -4.02
C ALA A 90 -2.30 36.92 -4.98
N ASP A 91 -1.41 36.06 -4.46
CA ASP A 91 -0.41 35.38 -5.29
C ASP A 91 -1.07 34.35 -6.22
N GLU A 92 -0.66 34.38 -7.49
CA GLU A 92 -1.11 33.47 -8.54
C GLU A 92 0.05 32.69 -9.14
N LYS A 93 -0.25 31.47 -9.61
CA LYS A 93 0.72 30.58 -10.26
C LYS A 93 0.06 29.79 -11.38
N ASP A 94 0.82 29.56 -12.45
CA ASP A 94 0.41 28.69 -13.55
C ASP A 94 0.55 27.22 -13.15
N PHE A 95 -0.50 26.46 -13.46
CA PHE A 95 -0.57 25.02 -13.38
C PHE A 95 -1.15 24.48 -14.68
N PHE A 96 -1.00 23.18 -14.88
CA PHE A 96 -1.39 22.52 -16.12
C PHE A 96 -2.14 21.23 -15.81
N ALA A 97 -3.41 21.15 -16.20
CA ALA A 97 -4.16 19.90 -16.11
C ALA A 97 -3.81 19.02 -17.31
N ASP A 98 -3.44 17.77 -17.07
CA ASP A 98 -3.08 16.80 -18.10
C ASP A 98 -4.32 16.15 -18.74
N ARG A 99 -4.36 16.15 -20.06
CA ARG A 99 -5.31 15.42 -20.91
C ARG A 99 -4.86 13.99 -21.06
N TYR A 100 -5.81 13.07 -20.90
CA TYR A 100 -5.62 11.66 -21.16
C TYR A 100 -6.97 10.98 -21.42
N GLY A 101 -6.92 9.85 -22.11
CA GLY A 101 -8.08 9.06 -22.53
C GLY A 101 -8.15 7.71 -21.83
N GLY A 102 -8.72 6.72 -22.53
CA GLY A 102 -9.00 5.40 -21.98
C GLY A 102 -10.35 5.29 -21.28
N GLU A 103 -10.72 4.06 -20.93
CA GLU A 103 -11.97 3.75 -20.26
C GLU A 103 -11.96 4.16 -18.78
N GLY A 104 -13.14 4.35 -18.20
CA GLY A 104 -13.30 4.71 -16.78
C GLY A 104 -13.13 6.20 -16.46
N LEU A 105 -13.07 7.08 -17.47
CA LEU A 105 -13.00 8.54 -17.27
C LEU A 105 -14.34 9.23 -17.08
N GLU A 106 -15.45 8.48 -17.18
CA GLU A 106 -16.79 9.06 -17.34
C GLU A 106 -16.77 10.14 -18.45
N SER A 107 -17.35 11.32 -18.20
CA SER A 107 -17.34 12.44 -19.14
C SER A 107 -16.14 13.40 -19.01
N ASN A 108 -15.13 13.06 -18.18
CA ASN A 108 -13.92 13.89 -18.05
C ASN A 108 -13.01 13.77 -19.28
N TRP A 109 -12.14 14.77 -19.45
CA TRP A 109 -11.17 14.88 -20.55
C TRP A 109 -9.70 14.74 -20.08
N GLY A 110 -9.50 14.19 -18.88
CA GLY A 110 -8.21 14.06 -18.21
C GLY A 110 -8.33 14.36 -16.72
N SER A 111 -7.32 15.03 -16.15
CA SER A 111 -7.29 15.36 -14.72
C SER A 111 -8.35 16.38 -14.34
N GLY A 112 -9.50 15.92 -13.83
CA GLY A 112 -10.59 16.78 -13.36
C GLY A 112 -10.31 17.53 -12.04
N ARG A 113 -9.35 17.05 -11.25
CA ARG A 113 -9.02 17.59 -9.92
C ARG A 113 -7.54 17.57 -9.58
N ALA A 114 -6.69 17.49 -10.60
CA ALA A 114 -5.26 17.50 -10.44
C ALA A 114 -4.62 18.40 -11.49
N ALA A 115 -3.53 19.05 -11.14
CA ALA A 115 -2.75 19.85 -12.07
C ALA A 115 -1.28 19.84 -11.68
N SER A 116 -0.43 20.03 -12.68
CA SER A 116 1.01 19.89 -12.56
C SER A 116 1.73 21.21 -12.76
N ALA A 117 2.86 21.37 -12.09
CA ALA A 117 3.82 22.46 -12.28
C ALA A 117 5.21 21.94 -11.92
N GLY A 118 6.23 22.29 -12.71
CA GLY A 118 7.56 21.70 -12.56
C GLY A 118 7.49 20.16 -12.59
N ARG A 119 8.00 19.50 -11.55
CA ARG A 119 8.08 18.02 -11.46
C ARG A 119 6.91 17.40 -10.69
N ILE A 120 5.98 18.20 -10.16
CA ILE A 120 4.94 17.72 -9.25
C ILE A 120 3.54 17.89 -9.82
N GLN A 121 2.66 17.02 -9.35
CA GLN A 121 1.22 17.10 -9.48
C GLN A 121 0.61 17.38 -8.11
N ILE A 122 -0.37 18.29 -8.07
CA ILE A 122 -1.22 18.53 -6.90
C ILE A 122 -2.61 17.99 -7.19
N LYS A 123 -3.02 16.94 -6.47
CA LYS A 123 -4.38 16.38 -6.51
C LYS A 123 -5.21 17.00 -5.39
N GLY A 124 -6.47 17.34 -5.69
CA GLY A 124 -7.33 18.14 -4.82
C GLY A 124 -7.16 19.65 -5.03
N ILE A 125 -6.44 20.07 -6.06
CA ILE A 125 -6.15 21.49 -6.37
C ILE A 125 -7.41 22.31 -6.67
N GLY A 126 -8.54 21.68 -6.99
CA GLY A 126 -9.77 22.35 -7.40
C GLY A 126 -10.21 21.90 -8.80
N ARG A 127 -11.37 22.42 -9.23
CA ARG A 127 -11.99 22.02 -10.51
C ARG A 127 -11.12 22.51 -11.66
N THR A 128 -10.71 21.60 -12.54
CA THR A 128 -9.91 21.94 -13.72
C THR A 128 -10.79 22.17 -14.96
N PRO A 129 -10.22 22.72 -16.05
CA PRO A 129 -10.91 22.82 -17.34
C PRO A 129 -11.25 21.46 -17.99
N LEU A 130 -10.79 20.34 -17.44
CA LEU A 130 -10.99 19.00 -18.00
C LEU A 130 -12.17 18.25 -17.39
N VAL A 131 -12.89 18.88 -16.45
CA VAL A 131 -14.11 18.29 -15.89
C VAL A 131 -15.25 18.38 -16.88
N GLY A 132 -15.85 17.22 -17.20
CA GLY A 132 -17.02 17.12 -18.09
C GLY A 132 -18.26 17.84 -17.56
N THR A 133 -19.26 18.01 -18.43
CA THR A 133 -20.56 18.64 -18.10
C THR A 133 -21.47 17.71 -17.28
N ASP A 134 -21.34 16.40 -17.47
CA ASP A 134 -22.25 15.38 -16.91
C ASP A 134 -21.58 14.51 -15.84
N VAL A 135 -20.57 15.05 -15.16
CA VAL A 135 -19.83 14.36 -14.12
C VAL A 135 -20.62 14.43 -12.81
N LYS A 136 -20.73 13.30 -12.09
CA LYS A 136 -21.34 13.26 -10.75
C LYS A 136 -20.71 14.33 -9.85
N GLU A 137 -21.51 14.93 -8.97
CA GLU A 137 -21.08 16.09 -8.17
C GLU A 137 -19.75 15.84 -7.43
N HIS A 138 -19.61 14.67 -6.81
CA HIS A 138 -18.41 14.18 -6.11
C HIS A 138 -17.12 14.16 -6.95
N HIS A 139 -17.22 14.02 -8.27
CA HIS A 139 -16.06 14.04 -9.17
C HIS A 139 -15.87 15.39 -9.87
N SER A 140 -16.75 16.36 -9.60
CA SER A 140 -16.85 17.60 -10.36
C SER A 140 -16.41 18.86 -9.62
N HIS A 141 -16.36 18.82 -8.27
CA HIS A 141 -16.03 19.97 -7.43
C HIS A 141 -14.51 20.19 -7.26
N GLY A 142 -13.69 19.23 -7.70
CA GLY A 142 -12.23 19.38 -7.73
C GLY A 142 -11.49 19.18 -6.40
N GLY A 143 -12.21 18.92 -5.31
CA GLY A 143 -11.64 18.61 -4.00
C GLY A 143 -11.28 17.12 -3.86
N LEU A 144 -10.40 16.83 -2.90
CA LEU A 144 -10.07 15.48 -2.47
C LEU A 144 -10.38 15.35 -0.98
N PRO A 145 -11.29 14.46 -0.55
CA PRO A 145 -11.57 14.26 0.86
C PRO A 145 -10.30 13.91 1.64
N LYS A 146 -10.12 14.48 2.85
CA LYS A 146 -8.90 14.23 3.65
C LYS A 146 -8.68 12.74 3.91
N PHE A 147 -9.73 11.98 4.20
CA PHE A 147 -9.58 10.55 4.50
C PHE A 147 -9.02 9.74 3.32
N GLU A 148 -9.34 10.14 2.08
CA GLU A 148 -8.75 9.57 0.85
C GLU A 148 -7.30 9.99 0.70
N ALA A 149 -6.96 11.25 1.00
CA ALA A 149 -5.58 11.74 0.97
C ALA A 149 -4.67 10.98 1.95
N LEU A 150 -5.18 10.62 3.15
CA LEU A 150 -4.44 9.75 4.08
C LEU A 150 -4.21 8.36 3.48
N ALA A 151 -5.23 7.77 2.83
CA ALA A 151 -5.09 6.48 2.17
C ALA A 151 -4.06 6.53 1.03
N GLU A 152 -4.01 7.62 0.27
CA GLU A 152 -3.04 7.82 -0.81
C GLU A 152 -1.59 7.81 -0.28
N ALA A 153 -1.32 8.49 0.83
CA ALA A 153 0.01 8.50 1.44
C ALA A 153 0.43 7.13 1.97
N ILE A 154 -0.50 6.40 2.63
CA ILE A 154 -0.22 5.08 3.19
C ILE A 154 0.01 4.06 2.07
N TRP A 155 -0.93 3.94 1.13
CA TRP A 155 -0.84 2.96 0.05
C TRP A 155 0.28 3.28 -0.92
N GLY A 156 0.59 4.55 -1.18
CA GLY A 156 1.72 4.94 -2.02
C GLY A 156 3.05 4.39 -1.50
N GLU A 157 3.28 4.44 -0.19
CA GLU A 157 4.50 3.88 0.41
C GLU A 157 4.45 2.36 0.57
N VAL A 158 3.31 1.79 0.96
CA VAL A 158 3.15 0.33 1.07
C VAL A 158 3.37 -0.31 -0.30
N ASN A 159 2.74 0.19 -1.36
CA ASN A 159 2.92 -0.33 -2.72
C ASN A 159 4.36 -0.14 -3.21
N TYR A 160 5.00 1.00 -2.92
CA TYR A 160 6.42 1.22 -3.27
C TYR A 160 7.37 0.20 -2.65
N ARG A 161 7.12 -0.17 -1.39
CA ARG A 161 7.98 -1.11 -0.64
C ARG A 161 7.67 -2.57 -0.98
N ASP A 162 6.39 -2.90 -1.17
CA ASP A 162 5.94 -4.27 -1.27
C ASP A 162 5.73 -4.76 -2.72
N LEU A 163 5.33 -3.90 -3.65
CA LEU A 163 4.98 -4.33 -5.00
C LEU A 163 6.11 -4.11 -6.00
N PRO A 164 6.21 -4.95 -7.06
CA PRO A 164 7.10 -4.63 -8.17
C PRO A 164 6.62 -3.36 -8.85
N CYS A 165 7.54 -2.49 -9.24
CA CYS A 165 7.22 -1.23 -9.93
C CYS A 165 6.27 -0.32 -9.12
N GLY A 166 6.40 -0.28 -7.79
CA GLY A 166 5.54 0.58 -6.98
C GLY A 166 5.70 2.07 -7.31
N GLU A 167 4.57 2.76 -7.42
CA GLU A 167 4.41 4.14 -7.92
C GLU A 167 3.42 4.91 -7.04
N GLY A 168 3.16 6.18 -7.38
CA GLY A 168 2.11 6.96 -6.71
C GLY A 168 2.48 7.45 -5.31
N ARG A 169 3.77 7.42 -4.95
CA ARG A 169 4.26 7.91 -3.66
C ARG A 169 3.88 9.38 -3.45
N VAL A 170 3.36 9.67 -2.27
CA VAL A 170 3.02 11.03 -1.87
C VAL A 170 4.25 11.70 -1.30
N LEU A 171 4.56 12.91 -1.79
CA LEU A 171 5.58 13.78 -1.26
C LEU A 171 5.08 14.53 -0.03
N ALA A 172 3.91 15.16 -0.13
CA ALA A 172 3.33 15.95 0.95
C ALA A 172 1.81 15.81 0.99
N LEU A 173 1.26 15.84 2.21
CA LEU A 173 -0.16 16.10 2.47
C LEU A 173 -0.31 17.48 3.08
N ILE A 174 -1.16 18.31 2.48
CA ILE A 174 -1.42 19.67 2.94
C ILE A 174 -2.90 19.81 3.30
N ASP A 175 -3.15 20.33 4.50
CA ASP A 175 -4.45 20.87 4.86
C ASP A 175 -4.55 22.26 4.24
N PRO A 176 -5.51 22.52 3.35
CA PRO A 176 -5.63 23.81 2.70
C PRO A 176 -6.24 24.89 3.61
N GLY A 177 -6.72 24.52 4.82
CA GLY A 177 -7.39 25.46 5.72
C GLY A 177 -8.78 25.89 5.23
N THR A 178 -9.38 25.09 4.34
CA THR A 178 -10.71 25.29 3.74
C THR A 178 -11.38 23.93 3.48
N THR A 179 -12.67 23.95 3.16
CA THR A 179 -13.50 22.77 2.89
C THR A 179 -13.98 22.75 1.43
N THR A 180 -14.40 21.59 0.94
CA THR A 180 -15.34 21.55 -0.19
C THR A 180 -16.70 22.02 0.32
N ILE A 181 -17.36 22.89 -0.42
CA ILE A 181 -18.75 23.30 -0.17
C ILE A 181 -19.61 22.66 -1.25
N TRP A 182 -20.53 21.79 -0.83
CA TRP A 182 -21.50 21.10 -1.69
C TRP A 182 -22.64 22.03 -2.09
N LYS A 183 -23.39 21.70 -3.16
CA LYS A 183 -24.53 22.53 -3.62
C LYS A 183 -25.62 22.69 -2.57
N ASP A 184 -25.80 21.69 -1.71
CA ASP A 184 -26.74 21.71 -0.59
C ASP A 184 -26.23 22.52 0.63
N GLY A 185 -25.04 23.10 0.54
CA GLY A 185 -24.38 23.83 1.62
C GLY A 185 -23.59 22.94 2.59
N GLY A 186 -23.60 21.62 2.39
CA GLY A 186 -22.77 20.68 3.13
C GLY A 186 -21.29 21.04 3.01
N ARG A 187 -20.50 20.66 4.01
CA ARG A 187 -19.05 20.92 4.03
C ARG A 187 -18.28 19.63 4.24
N GLU A 188 -17.27 19.42 3.41
CA GLU A 188 -16.36 18.29 3.54
C GLU A 188 -14.92 18.76 3.66
N SER A 189 -14.20 18.18 4.61
CA SER A 189 -12.78 18.45 4.81
C SER A 189 -11.97 17.92 3.61
N LYS A 190 -11.22 18.81 2.94
CA LYS A 190 -10.41 18.47 1.76
C LYS A 190 -8.91 18.58 2.04
N ALA A 191 -8.08 17.82 1.32
CA ALA A 191 -6.62 17.91 1.37
C ALA A 191 -6.05 18.15 -0.03
N LEU A 192 -4.79 18.59 -0.06
CA LEU A 192 -3.95 18.50 -1.24
C LEU A 192 -2.98 17.33 -1.08
N VAL A 193 -2.92 16.46 -2.10
CA VAL A 193 -1.89 15.42 -2.23
C VAL A 193 -0.87 15.90 -3.26
N VAL A 194 0.38 16.06 -2.82
CA VAL A 194 1.50 16.43 -3.68
C VAL A 194 2.28 15.16 -4.02
N ARG A 195 2.47 14.86 -5.29
CA ARG A 195 3.26 13.71 -5.78
C ARG A 195 4.05 14.11 -7.03
N PHE A 196 5.02 13.29 -7.43
CA PHE A 196 5.66 13.47 -8.74
C PHE A 196 4.66 13.20 -9.87
N ASP A 197 4.85 13.85 -11.00
CA ASP A 197 4.08 13.58 -12.21
C ASP A 197 4.29 12.14 -12.69
N ILE A 198 3.20 11.47 -13.09
CA ILE A 198 3.20 10.07 -13.50
C ILE A 198 2.62 9.94 -14.91
N VAL A 199 3.41 9.36 -15.81
CA VAL A 199 2.93 8.99 -17.15
C VAL A 199 2.11 7.71 -17.04
N ARG A 200 0.95 7.71 -17.69
CA ARG A 200 -0.06 6.65 -17.71
C ARG A 200 -0.30 6.13 -19.12
N PRO A 201 -0.71 4.86 -19.31
CA PRO A 201 -1.21 4.37 -20.60
C PRO A 201 -2.28 5.28 -21.21
N ALA A 202 -3.19 5.81 -20.38
CA ALA A 202 -4.22 6.77 -20.76
C ALA A 202 -3.71 7.99 -21.56
N HIS A 203 -2.45 8.44 -21.36
CA HIS A 203 -1.88 9.56 -22.14
C HIS A 203 -1.62 9.20 -23.60
N PHE A 204 -1.68 7.93 -23.95
CA PHE A 204 -1.45 7.42 -25.30
C PHE A 204 -2.72 6.82 -25.91
N MET A 205 -3.85 6.98 -25.22
CA MET A 205 -5.13 6.42 -25.61
C MET A 205 -6.14 7.52 -25.89
N THR A 206 -7.04 7.27 -26.82
CA THR A 206 -8.23 8.10 -27.02
C THR A 206 -9.23 7.83 -25.91
N ARG A 207 -10.00 8.83 -25.52
CA ARG A 207 -11.18 8.60 -24.68
C ARG A 207 -12.28 7.88 -25.47
N GLY A 208 -13.04 7.00 -24.81
CA GLY A 208 -14.27 6.44 -25.38
C GLY A 208 -15.34 7.51 -25.61
N ALA A 209 -16.22 7.27 -26.59
CA ALA A 209 -17.34 8.16 -26.90
C ALA A 209 -18.35 8.20 -25.75
N CYS A 210 -18.81 9.39 -25.36
CA CYS A 210 -19.82 9.61 -24.33
C CYS A 210 -21.07 10.28 -24.92
N PRO A 211 -22.28 10.07 -24.33
CA PRO A 211 -23.53 10.68 -24.82
C PRO A 211 -23.54 12.21 -24.94
N GLY A 212 -22.63 12.91 -24.26
CA GLY A 212 -22.49 14.37 -24.31
C GLY A 212 -21.57 14.90 -25.43
N ASP A 213 -20.87 14.05 -26.17
CA ASP A 213 -19.76 14.49 -27.04
C ASP A 213 -20.20 15.32 -28.23
N ALA A 214 -21.46 15.14 -28.67
CA ALA A 214 -22.06 15.93 -29.74
C ALA A 214 -22.37 17.39 -29.32
N LEU A 215 -22.25 17.73 -28.03
CA LEU A 215 -22.48 19.08 -27.56
C LEU A 215 -21.38 20.03 -28.08
N PRO A 216 -21.74 21.20 -28.65
CA PRO A 216 -20.77 22.17 -29.17
C PRO A 216 -19.69 22.59 -28.16
N ALA A 217 -20.04 22.60 -26.86
CA ALA A 217 -19.12 22.92 -25.77
C ALA A 217 -17.91 21.97 -25.70
N HIS A 218 -18.04 20.73 -26.18
CA HIS A 218 -17.00 19.69 -26.13
C HIS A 218 -16.16 19.57 -27.40
N LYS A 219 -16.52 20.27 -28.48
CA LYS A 219 -15.82 20.19 -29.77
C LYS A 219 -14.32 20.45 -29.64
N HIS A 220 -13.94 21.47 -28.87
CA HIS A 220 -12.54 21.83 -28.66
C HIS A 220 -11.74 20.74 -27.92
N HIS A 221 -12.40 19.93 -27.08
CA HIS A 221 -11.76 18.78 -26.42
C HIS A 221 -11.58 17.62 -27.38
N LEU A 222 -12.57 17.34 -28.23
CA LEU A 222 -12.47 16.33 -29.29
C LEU A 222 -11.35 16.65 -30.29
N ASP A 223 -11.29 17.91 -30.74
CA ASP A 223 -10.23 18.37 -31.65
C ASP A 223 -8.84 18.23 -31.00
N ALA A 224 -8.73 18.51 -29.70
CA ALA A 224 -7.49 18.33 -28.95
C ALA A 224 -7.07 16.86 -28.82
N GLU A 225 -8.02 15.93 -28.58
CA GLU A 225 -7.73 14.48 -28.51
C GLU A 225 -7.15 13.95 -29.83
N HIS A 226 -7.70 14.37 -30.97
CA HIS A 226 -7.21 13.95 -32.30
C HIS A 226 -5.75 14.36 -32.57
N GLY A 227 -5.32 15.52 -32.08
CA GLY A 227 -3.91 15.95 -32.19
C GLY A 227 -3.00 15.34 -31.13
N ARG A 228 -3.50 15.19 -29.90
CA ARG A 228 -2.72 14.79 -28.73
C ARG A 228 -2.18 13.36 -28.84
N VAL A 229 -3.03 12.39 -29.18
CA VAL A 229 -2.64 10.96 -29.15
C VAL A 229 -1.51 10.63 -30.12
N PRO A 230 -1.57 11.02 -31.42
CA PRO A 230 -0.45 10.82 -32.33
C PRO A 230 0.84 11.51 -31.88
N ALA A 231 0.75 12.75 -31.37
CA ALA A 231 1.90 13.48 -30.87
C ALA A 231 2.53 12.81 -29.64
N ALA A 232 1.71 12.28 -28.72
CA ALA A 232 2.17 11.57 -27.53
C ALA A 232 2.87 10.27 -27.88
N LEU A 233 2.30 9.49 -28.80
CA LEU A 233 2.89 8.25 -29.25
C LEU A 233 4.19 8.47 -30.04
N ALA A 234 4.27 9.53 -30.85
CA ALA A 234 5.49 9.90 -31.56
C ALA A 234 6.64 10.25 -30.58
N LEU A 235 6.33 11.00 -29.51
CA LEU A 235 7.30 11.28 -28.44
C LEU A 235 7.67 10.02 -27.66
N LEU A 236 6.71 9.14 -27.35
CA LEU A 236 7.00 7.87 -26.69
C LEU A 236 7.98 7.04 -27.53
N ALA A 237 7.71 6.86 -28.82
CA ALA A 237 8.57 6.09 -29.73
C ALA A 237 10.00 6.65 -29.81
N LYS A 238 10.17 7.97 -29.72
CA LYS A 238 11.48 8.64 -29.72
C LYS A 238 12.25 8.46 -28.40
N ASN A 239 11.55 8.35 -27.28
CA ASN A 239 12.15 8.38 -25.95
C ASN A 239 12.32 7.00 -25.29
N ILE A 240 12.03 5.91 -25.98
CA ILE A 240 12.33 4.55 -25.50
C ILE A 240 13.83 4.27 -25.75
N PRO A 241 14.70 4.27 -24.73
CA PRO A 241 16.15 4.23 -24.95
C PRO A 241 16.60 2.84 -25.41
N GLY A 242 17.22 2.76 -26.60
CA GLY A 242 17.86 1.55 -27.11
C GLY A 242 16.92 0.35 -27.30
N ARG A 243 15.61 0.57 -27.34
CA ARG A 243 14.57 -0.46 -27.50
C ARG A 243 13.50 0.01 -28.48
N THR A 244 12.78 -0.94 -29.05
CA THR A 244 11.64 -0.63 -29.92
C THR A 244 10.39 -0.36 -29.09
N LEU A 245 9.39 0.28 -29.70
CA LEU A 245 8.06 0.43 -29.09
C LEU A 245 7.42 -0.93 -28.77
N THR A 246 7.66 -1.92 -29.63
CA THR A 246 7.27 -3.33 -29.41
C THR A 246 7.87 -3.89 -28.12
N ASP A 247 9.16 -3.70 -27.88
CA ASP A 247 9.81 -4.16 -26.65
C ASP A 247 9.24 -3.45 -25.41
N GLY A 248 8.94 -2.15 -25.53
CA GLY A 248 8.30 -1.36 -24.48
C GLY A 248 6.91 -1.89 -24.10
N LEU A 249 6.07 -2.21 -25.09
CA LEU A 249 4.73 -2.77 -24.87
C LEU A 249 4.78 -4.17 -24.25
N LYS A 250 5.69 -5.04 -24.73
CA LYS A 250 5.90 -6.37 -24.16
C LYS A 250 6.36 -6.29 -22.70
N GLU A 251 7.26 -5.36 -22.41
CA GLU A 251 7.73 -5.08 -21.05
C GLU A 251 6.61 -4.55 -20.15
N PHE A 252 5.78 -3.64 -20.64
CA PHE A 252 4.60 -3.13 -19.93
C PHE A 252 3.60 -4.25 -19.59
N ALA A 253 3.22 -5.05 -20.58
CA ALA A 253 2.33 -6.21 -20.41
C ALA A 253 2.87 -7.21 -19.37
N ARG A 254 4.18 -7.52 -19.45
CA ARG A 254 4.87 -8.37 -18.48
C ARG A 254 4.80 -7.79 -17.07
N ARG A 255 5.10 -6.50 -16.89
CA ARG A 255 5.08 -5.83 -15.58
C ARG A 255 3.70 -5.78 -14.96
N ILE A 256 2.64 -5.53 -15.73
CA ILE A 256 1.28 -5.54 -15.20
C ILE A 256 0.90 -6.93 -14.69
N GLY A 257 1.20 -7.98 -15.47
CA GLY A 257 0.96 -9.37 -15.04
C GLY A 257 1.67 -9.68 -13.72
N GLN A 258 2.94 -9.30 -13.60
CA GLN A 258 3.72 -9.45 -12.37
C GLN A 258 3.11 -8.66 -11.19
N HIS A 259 2.78 -7.39 -11.43
CA HIS A 259 2.24 -6.50 -10.41
C HIS A 259 0.92 -7.02 -9.83
N ASN A 260 -0.03 -7.38 -10.70
CA ASN A 260 -1.33 -7.89 -10.27
C ASN A 260 -1.22 -9.24 -9.56
N ALA A 261 -0.33 -10.13 -10.02
CA ALA A 261 -0.06 -11.39 -9.34
C ALA A 261 0.51 -11.18 -7.93
N THR A 262 1.49 -10.27 -7.77
CA THR A 262 2.05 -9.95 -6.46
C THR A 262 1.01 -9.28 -5.55
N MET A 263 0.17 -8.38 -6.08
CA MET A 263 -0.94 -7.79 -5.31
C MET A 263 -1.87 -8.88 -4.78
N PHE A 264 -2.35 -9.78 -5.65
CA PHE A 264 -3.27 -10.84 -5.25
C PHE A 264 -2.64 -11.77 -4.20
N ALA A 265 -1.40 -12.24 -4.42
CA ALA A 265 -0.69 -13.11 -3.49
C ALA A 265 -0.52 -12.48 -2.10
N ARG A 266 -0.29 -11.16 -2.03
CA ARG A 266 -0.15 -10.41 -0.77
C ARG A 266 -1.48 -10.02 -0.14
N GLY A 267 -2.59 -10.28 -0.83
CA GLY A 267 -3.93 -9.88 -0.41
C GLY A 267 -4.13 -8.37 -0.51
N PHE A 268 -3.61 -7.72 -1.54
CA PHE A 268 -3.96 -6.35 -1.90
C PHE A 268 -4.96 -6.36 -3.07
N TYR A 269 -5.83 -5.36 -3.13
CA TYR A 269 -6.78 -5.20 -4.22
C TYR A 269 -7.05 -3.72 -4.46
N HIS A 270 -6.84 -3.24 -5.70
CA HIS A 270 -6.94 -1.82 -6.03
C HIS A 270 -8.37 -1.29 -6.11
N GLY A 271 -9.30 -2.09 -6.63
CA GLY A 271 -10.69 -1.69 -6.83
C GLY A 271 -11.00 -0.91 -8.11
N THR A 272 -9.99 -0.46 -8.88
CA THR A 272 -10.14 0.20 -10.19
C THR A 272 -8.83 0.16 -11.01
N THR A 273 -8.64 -0.79 -11.93
CA THR A 273 -7.34 -0.93 -12.63
C THR A 273 -7.27 -0.33 -14.03
N THR A 274 -8.08 0.72 -14.26
CA THR A 274 -8.24 1.40 -15.54
C THR A 274 -6.93 2.00 -16.08
N PRO A 275 -6.85 2.31 -17.40
CA PRO A 275 -5.65 2.91 -17.99
C PRO A 275 -5.21 4.23 -17.35
N SER A 276 -6.12 4.95 -16.68
CA SER A 276 -5.83 6.21 -15.97
C SER A 276 -5.26 5.99 -14.56
N ASN A 277 -5.47 4.81 -13.98
CA ASN A 277 -5.03 4.46 -12.63
C ASN A 277 -3.75 3.62 -12.64
N ARG A 278 -3.12 3.48 -13.81
CA ARG A 278 -1.84 2.79 -13.98
C ARG A 278 -0.76 3.73 -14.48
N ALA A 279 0.44 3.52 -13.98
CA ALA A 279 1.64 4.11 -14.54
C ALA A 279 2.12 3.28 -15.74
N ILE A 280 2.73 3.93 -16.73
CA ILE A 280 3.36 3.23 -17.87
C ILE A 280 4.53 2.34 -17.42
N SER A 281 5.05 2.57 -16.21
CA SER A 281 6.06 1.72 -15.57
C SER A 281 5.52 0.38 -15.06
N GLY A 282 4.19 0.19 -15.05
CA GLY A 282 3.50 -1.00 -14.54
C GLY A 282 2.90 -0.84 -13.13
N GLY A 283 3.25 0.25 -12.43
CA GLY A 283 2.68 0.58 -11.13
C GLY A 283 1.24 1.09 -11.18
N ILE A 284 0.66 1.34 -10.02
CA ILE A 284 -0.72 1.82 -9.83
C ILE A 284 -0.72 3.15 -9.07
N ILE A 285 -1.80 3.92 -9.23
CA ILE A 285 -2.06 5.18 -8.54
C ILE A 285 -3.54 5.30 -8.20
N ASP A 286 -3.88 6.32 -7.42
CA ASP A 286 -5.26 6.66 -7.05
C ASP A 286 -5.89 5.63 -6.11
N PHE A 287 -5.29 5.52 -4.92
CA PHE A 287 -5.56 4.47 -3.93
C PHE A 287 -6.86 4.66 -3.14
N GLY A 288 -7.74 5.55 -3.61
CA GLY A 288 -9.02 5.86 -3.00
C GLY A 288 -9.96 4.65 -2.94
N THR A 289 -9.76 3.62 -3.77
CA THR A 289 -10.51 2.34 -3.77
C THR A 289 -9.71 1.15 -3.20
N GLN A 290 -8.41 1.30 -2.93
CA GLN A 290 -7.55 0.17 -2.58
C GLN A 290 -7.84 -0.38 -1.17
N THR A 291 -7.71 -1.70 -1.01
CA THR A 291 -7.94 -2.44 0.24
C THR A 291 -6.96 -3.60 0.39
N ALA A 292 -6.64 -3.94 1.64
CA ALA A 292 -6.12 -5.27 1.97
C ALA A 292 -7.26 -6.29 2.06
N GLN A 293 -6.90 -7.57 1.98
CA GLN A 293 -7.79 -8.72 2.01
C GLN A 293 -7.44 -9.60 3.22
N PRO A 294 -8.44 -10.07 4.01
CA PRO A 294 -8.19 -10.96 5.14
C PRO A 294 -7.86 -12.41 4.73
N GLY A 295 -7.77 -12.68 3.42
CA GLY A 295 -7.51 -13.97 2.80
C GLY A 295 -7.48 -13.81 1.28
N PHE A 296 -7.96 -14.81 0.54
CA PHE A 296 -7.99 -14.83 -0.93
C PHE A 296 -9.42 -14.71 -1.49
N GLY A 297 -10.27 -13.96 -0.78
CA GLY A 297 -11.67 -13.75 -1.13
C GLY A 297 -11.88 -13.03 -2.46
N ARG A 298 -13.09 -13.13 -3.00
CA ARG A 298 -13.51 -12.32 -4.16
C ARG A 298 -14.00 -10.95 -3.69
N ILE A 299 -13.08 -10.18 -3.11
CA ILE A 299 -13.37 -8.84 -2.60
C ILE A 299 -13.60 -7.88 -3.77
N PHE A 300 -14.66 -7.08 -3.71
CA PHE A 300 -14.93 -6.01 -4.66
C PHE A 300 -15.19 -4.70 -3.89
N VAL A 301 -14.98 -3.58 -4.56
CA VAL A 301 -15.20 -2.23 -4.01
C VAL A 301 -16.32 -1.54 -4.78
N LEU A 302 -16.34 -1.73 -6.10
CA LEU A 302 -17.39 -1.23 -6.99
C LEU A 302 -18.14 -2.42 -7.60
N PRO A 303 -19.49 -2.39 -7.67
CA PRO A 303 -20.29 -3.53 -8.13
C PRO A 303 -20.01 -3.98 -9.57
N ASP A 304 -19.55 -3.06 -10.40
CA ASP A 304 -19.24 -3.20 -11.83
C ASP A 304 -17.78 -3.53 -12.12
N VAL A 305 -16.89 -3.50 -11.12
CA VAL A 305 -15.48 -3.88 -11.26
C VAL A 305 -15.29 -5.34 -10.88
N ALA A 306 -14.40 -6.03 -11.60
CA ALA A 306 -14.05 -7.41 -11.32
C ALA A 306 -13.51 -7.57 -9.89
N PRO A 307 -13.92 -8.59 -9.13
CA PRO A 307 -13.38 -8.80 -7.79
C PRO A 307 -11.89 -9.16 -7.83
N ALA A 308 -11.23 -9.07 -6.68
CA ALA A 308 -9.85 -9.48 -6.50
C ALA A 308 -9.56 -10.87 -7.08
N GLY A 309 -8.48 -10.97 -7.87
CA GLY A 309 -8.07 -12.20 -8.55
C GLY A 309 -8.86 -12.52 -9.83
N CYS A 310 -9.76 -11.63 -10.27
CA CYS A 310 -10.55 -11.78 -11.51
C CYS A 310 -10.38 -10.61 -12.49
N ASP A 311 -9.38 -9.76 -12.30
CA ASP A 311 -9.13 -8.51 -13.04
C ASP A 311 -8.32 -8.69 -14.34
N MET A 312 -8.04 -9.93 -14.75
CA MET A 312 -7.26 -10.22 -15.96
C MET A 312 -7.95 -9.79 -17.26
N GLU A 313 -9.29 -9.81 -17.31
CA GLU A 313 -10.01 -9.33 -18.49
C GLU A 313 -9.90 -7.80 -18.60
N GLU A 314 -10.02 -7.05 -17.50
CA GLU A 314 -9.82 -5.58 -17.50
C GLU A 314 -8.40 -5.22 -17.96
N ILE A 315 -7.39 -6.00 -17.56
CA ILE A 315 -6.00 -5.81 -18.01
C ILE A 315 -5.87 -6.06 -19.51
N ARG A 316 -6.54 -7.09 -20.02
CA ARG A 316 -6.56 -7.41 -21.45
C ARG A 316 -7.24 -6.30 -22.24
N GLU A 317 -8.41 -5.85 -21.81
CA GLU A 317 -9.15 -4.74 -22.42
C GLU A 317 -8.27 -3.48 -22.48
N MET A 318 -7.57 -3.14 -21.41
CA MET A 318 -6.60 -2.04 -21.42
C MET A 318 -5.50 -2.21 -22.49
N ASN A 319 -4.89 -3.40 -22.59
CA ASN A 319 -3.86 -3.65 -23.61
C ASN A 319 -4.43 -3.52 -25.03
N ASP A 320 -5.65 -4.03 -25.23
CA ASP A 320 -6.34 -3.98 -26.52
C ASP A 320 -6.65 -2.53 -26.92
N CYS A 321 -7.22 -1.74 -26.01
CA CYS A 321 -7.50 -0.33 -26.25
C CYS A 321 -6.22 0.49 -26.50
N PHE A 322 -5.10 0.11 -25.88
CA PHE A 322 -3.81 0.78 -26.10
C PHE A 322 -3.29 0.49 -27.51
N LEU A 323 -3.32 -0.78 -27.94
CA LEU A 323 -2.97 -1.14 -29.32
C LEU A 323 -3.90 -0.49 -30.35
N ASP A 324 -5.20 -0.43 -30.09
CA ASP A 324 -6.17 0.20 -30.98
C ASP A 324 -5.91 1.70 -31.13
N SER A 325 -5.60 2.39 -30.03
CA SER A 325 -5.22 3.81 -30.05
C SER A 325 -3.94 4.04 -30.87
N MET A 326 -2.99 3.11 -30.79
CA MET A 326 -1.77 3.16 -31.60
C MET A 326 -2.06 2.92 -33.09
N ALA A 327 -2.89 1.94 -33.42
CA ALA A 327 -3.28 1.67 -34.80
C ALA A 327 -4.02 2.85 -35.44
N ALA A 328 -4.87 3.53 -34.67
CA ALA A 328 -5.59 4.72 -35.11
C ALA A 328 -4.70 5.96 -35.25
N SER A 329 -3.51 5.98 -34.63
CA SER A 329 -2.63 7.16 -34.60
C SER A 329 -1.89 7.45 -35.91
N GLY A 330 -1.92 6.52 -36.88
CA GLY A 330 -1.17 6.63 -38.14
C GLY A 330 0.33 6.34 -38.02
N LEU A 331 0.81 5.95 -36.83
CA LEU A 331 2.17 5.45 -36.67
C LEU A 331 2.36 4.08 -37.33
N PRO A 332 3.59 3.75 -37.78
CA PRO A 332 3.87 2.41 -38.31
C PRO A 332 3.52 1.33 -37.29
N THR A 333 2.52 0.51 -37.62
CA THR A 333 2.11 -0.65 -36.81
C THR A 333 2.89 -1.92 -37.15
N ALA A 334 3.69 -1.89 -38.21
CA ALA A 334 4.52 -3.00 -38.63
C ALA A 334 5.48 -3.39 -37.49
N GLY A 335 5.35 -4.62 -36.99
CA GLY A 335 6.17 -5.17 -35.92
C GLY A 335 5.64 -4.92 -34.50
N LEU A 336 4.50 -4.24 -34.32
CA LEU A 336 3.81 -4.20 -33.02
C LEU A 336 3.32 -5.60 -32.62
N PRO A 337 3.27 -5.93 -31.32
CA PRO A 337 2.74 -7.21 -30.87
C PRO A 337 1.22 -7.27 -31.14
N SER A 338 0.71 -8.46 -31.43
CA SER A 338 -0.74 -8.66 -31.53
C SER A 338 -1.41 -8.59 -30.15
N LYS A 339 -2.73 -8.40 -30.14
CA LYS A 339 -3.54 -8.47 -28.90
C LYS A 339 -3.35 -9.80 -28.19
N GLU A 340 -3.35 -10.90 -28.94
CA GLU A 340 -3.12 -12.26 -28.42
C GLU A 340 -1.70 -12.42 -27.86
N GLU A 341 -0.69 -11.82 -28.49
CA GLU A 341 0.68 -11.85 -27.98
C GLU A 341 0.80 -11.11 -26.64
N LEU A 342 0.24 -9.89 -26.52
CA LEU A 342 0.26 -9.15 -25.24
C LEU A 342 -0.55 -9.87 -24.16
N ALA A 343 -1.72 -10.41 -24.49
CA ALA A 343 -2.52 -11.20 -23.58
C ALA A 343 -1.74 -12.43 -23.09
N ARG A 344 -1.07 -13.16 -23.98
CA ARG A 344 -0.23 -14.30 -23.62
C ARG A 344 0.92 -13.90 -22.69
N ILE A 345 1.66 -12.83 -23.01
CA ILE A 345 2.77 -12.33 -22.18
C ILE A 345 2.26 -11.93 -20.78
N THR A 346 1.14 -11.22 -20.71
CA THR A 346 0.53 -10.80 -19.45
C THR A 346 0.11 -12.02 -18.61
N CYS A 347 -0.62 -12.96 -19.21
CA CYS A 347 -1.10 -14.17 -18.55
C CYS A 347 0.04 -15.08 -18.07
N GLU A 348 1.10 -15.26 -18.88
CA GLU A 348 2.28 -16.02 -18.48
C GLU A 348 3.01 -15.33 -17.31
N ALA A 349 3.22 -14.02 -17.40
CA ALA A 349 3.85 -13.25 -16.34
C ALA A 349 3.03 -13.30 -15.04
N TYR A 350 1.71 -13.16 -15.12
CA TYR A 350 0.80 -13.28 -14.00
C TYR A 350 0.88 -14.68 -13.37
N ARG A 351 0.70 -15.74 -14.16
CA ARG A 351 0.71 -17.13 -13.67
C ARG A 351 2.04 -17.48 -13.00
N ASN A 352 3.16 -17.23 -13.67
CA ASN A 352 4.48 -17.59 -13.16
C ASN A 352 4.80 -16.83 -11.87
N THR A 353 4.46 -15.55 -11.82
CA THR A 353 4.67 -14.72 -10.61
C THR A 353 3.76 -15.15 -9.49
N LEU A 354 2.49 -15.42 -9.78
CA LEU A 354 1.53 -15.86 -8.77
C LEU A 354 1.95 -17.19 -8.15
N GLN A 355 2.40 -18.16 -8.94
CA GLN A 355 2.92 -19.42 -8.44
C GLN A 355 4.11 -19.19 -7.49
N CYS A 356 5.09 -18.36 -7.91
CA CYS A 356 6.25 -18.05 -7.06
C CYS A 356 5.85 -17.35 -5.75
N GLU A 357 4.97 -16.35 -5.82
CA GLU A 357 4.56 -15.59 -4.64
C GLU A 357 3.71 -16.43 -3.69
N LEU A 358 2.83 -17.32 -4.20
CA LEU A 358 2.10 -18.29 -3.36
C LEU A 358 3.07 -19.26 -2.67
N LEU A 359 4.08 -19.76 -3.37
CA LEU A 359 5.12 -20.61 -2.77
C LEU A 359 5.91 -19.87 -1.69
N CYS A 360 6.19 -18.58 -1.86
CA CYS A 360 6.85 -17.76 -0.83
C CYS A 360 6.03 -17.70 0.47
N LEU A 361 4.70 -17.80 0.42
CA LEU A 361 3.85 -17.82 1.62
C LEU A 361 4.10 -19.03 2.53
N THR A 362 4.78 -20.08 2.06
CA THR A 362 5.23 -21.19 2.92
C THR A 362 6.29 -20.76 3.94
N GLY A 363 6.88 -19.58 3.78
CA GLY A 363 7.97 -19.06 4.59
C GLY A 363 9.37 -19.43 4.09
N LEU A 364 9.46 -20.28 3.05
CA LEU A 364 10.75 -20.65 2.44
C LEU A 364 11.51 -19.41 1.90
N PRO A 365 12.85 -19.44 1.91
CA PRO A 365 13.66 -18.39 1.31
C PRO A 365 13.29 -18.10 -0.14
N ARG A 366 13.19 -16.82 -0.47
CA ARG A 366 12.71 -16.37 -1.79
C ARG A 366 13.66 -16.79 -2.91
N ASP A 367 14.97 -16.70 -2.69
CA ASP A 367 15.99 -17.19 -3.61
C ASP A 367 15.81 -18.69 -3.92
N ALA A 368 15.63 -19.52 -2.89
CA ALA A 368 15.38 -20.96 -3.07
C ALA A 368 14.09 -21.24 -3.84
N VAL A 369 12.99 -20.54 -3.50
CA VAL A 369 11.72 -20.66 -4.22
C VAL A 369 11.87 -20.28 -5.69
N PHE A 370 12.59 -19.19 -5.99
CA PHE A 370 12.76 -18.71 -7.35
C PHE A 370 13.66 -19.62 -8.20
N ASN A 371 14.72 -20.19 -7.61
CA ASN A 371 15.57 -21.17 -8.30
C ASN A 371 14.79 -22.45 -8.66
N LEU A 372 13.78 -22.80 -7.86
CA LEU A 372 12.95 -23.99 -8.05
C LEU A 372 11.64 -23.72 -8.80
N ALA A 373 11.34 -22.49 -9.18
CA ALA A 373 10.03 -22.12 -9.75
C ALA A 373 9.63 -22.95 -11.00
N GLY A 374 10.61 -23.47 -11.75
CA GLY A 374 10.37 -24.32 -12.92
C GLY A 374 10.16 -25.83 -12.63
N SER A 375 10.34 -26.28 -11.40
CA SER A 375 10.26 -27.72 -11.07
C SER A 375 8.83 -28.25 -11.15
N SER A 376 8.67 -29.57 -11.24
CA SER A 376 7.36 -30.22 -11.17
C SER A 376 6.72 -30.05 -9.79
N GLU A 377 7.52 -30.12 -8.73
CA GLU A 377 7.11 -30.04 -7.34
C GLU A 377 6.61 -28.63 -7.01
N ALA A 378 7.30 -27.59 -7.48
CA ALA A 378 6.90 -26.20 -7.32
C ALA A 378 5.54 -25.94 -7.97
N ARG A 379 5.36 -26.37 -9.22
CA ARG A 379 4.09 -26.24 -9.95
C ARG A 379 2.97 -27.00 -9.26
N GLN A 380 3.21 -28.26 -8.87
CA GLN A 380 2.21 -29.08 -8.19
C GLN A 380 1.74 -28.45 -6.88
N LEU A 381 2.67 -27.96 -6.05
CA LEU A 381 2.28 -27.28 -4.81
C LEU A 381 1.56 -25.96 -5.11
N ALA A 382 2.07 -25.13 -6.03
CA ALA A 382 1.45 -23.85 -6.35
C ALA A 382 0.00 -24.00 -6.85
N ASP A 383 -0.28 -25.03 -7.65
CA ASP A 383 -1.63 -25.35 -8.12
C ASP A 383 -2.56 -25.72 -6.95
N TRP A 384 -2.06 -26.49 -5.97
CA TRP A 384 -2.81 -26.76 -4.73
C TRP A 384 -3.06 -25.50 -3.92
N LEU A 385 -2.06 -24.63 -3.75
CA LEU A 385 -2.19 -23.39 -3.01
C LEU A 385 -3.25 -22.49 -3.66
N LEU A 386 -3.26 -22.37 -4.98
CA LEU A 386 -4.27 -21.61 -5.71
C LEU A 386 -5.67 -22.23 -5.58
N LEU A 387 -5.77 -23.56 -5.65
CA LEU A 387 -7.03 -24.27 -5.47
C LEU A 387 -7.60 -24.04 -4.07
N ILE A 388 -6.78 -24.16 -3.02
CA ILE A 388 -7.19 -23.91 -1.63
C ILE A 388 -7.55 -22.43 -1.42
N ALA A 389 -6.75 -21.51 -1.97
CA ALA A 389 -6.96 -20.07 -1.87
C ALA A 389 -8.31 -19.64 -2.46
N SER A 390 -8.74 -20.26 -3.55
CA SER A 390 -9.97 -19.88 -4.28
C SER A 390 -11.21 -20.67 -3.86
N ASP A 391 -11.07 -21.73 -3.06
CA ASP A 391 -12.17 -22.62 -2.74
C ASP A 391 -13.19 -21.99 -1.79
N GLY A 392 -14.46 -22.06 -2.18
CA GLY A 392 -15.58 -21.46 -1.43
C GLY A 392 -15.49 -19.94 -1.25
N CYS A 393 -14.66 -19.24 -2.04
CA CYS A 393 -14.53 -17.78 -1.93
C CYS A 393 -15.80 -17.07 -2.37
N ALA A 394 -16.49 -16.48 -1.40
CA ALA A 394 -17.67 -15.67 -1.66
C ALA A 394 -17.27 -14.27 -2.16
N ARG A 395 -18.16 -13.66 -2.94
CA ARG A 395 -18.04 -12.26 -3.31
C ARG A 395 -18.31 -11.40 -2.08
N THR A 396 -17.39 -10.50 -1.72
CA THR A 396 -17.51 -9.66 -0.51
C THR A 396 -17.25 -8.19 -0.81
N ASP A 397 -18.10 -7.33 -0.28
CA ASP A 397 -18.00 -5.88 -0.41
C ASP A 397 -17.00 -5.31 0.60
N ALA A 398 -15.96 -4.62 0.12
CA ALA A 398 -14.90 -4.04 0.93
C ALA A 398 -15.36 -2.86 1.80
N ASP A 399 -16.53 -2.29 1.51
CA ASP A 399 -17.13 -1.21 2.31
C ASP A 399 -17.97 -1.75 3.49
N LYS A 400 -18.12 -3.07 3.61
CA LYS A 400 -18.78 -3.72 4.76
C LYS A 400 -17.77 -4.12 5.83
N GLU A 401 -18.25 -4.82 6.86
CA GLU A 401 -17.35 -5.41 7.86
C GLU A 401 -16.42 -6.43 7.20
N MET A 402 -15.15 -6.43 7.64
CA MET A 402 -14.16 -7.35 7.12
C MET A 402 -14.58 -8.80 7.44
N PRO A 403 -14.67 -9.70 6.45
CA PRO A 403 -15.03 -11.08 6.72
C PRO A 403 -13.93 -11.76 7.54
N CYS A 404 -14.33 -12.56 8.53
CA CYS A 404 -13.39 -13.32 9.36
C CYS A 404 -12.68 -14.44 8.57
N ASN A 405 -13.35 -15.02 7.59
CA ASN A 405 -12.80 -15.97 6.62
C ASN A 405 -13.55 -15.81 5.29
N PRO A 406 -12.92 -15.28 4.23
CA PRO A 406 -13.60 -15.03 2.97
C PRO A 406 -13.74 -16.27 2.07
N GLY A 407 -13.13 -17.40 2.44
CA GLY A 407 -13.19 -18.67 1.70
C GLY A 407 -13.53 -19.86 2.59
N ARG A 408 -13.56 -21.06 2.01
CA ARG A 408 -13.77 -22.30 2.78
C ARG A 408 -12.60 -22.59 3.70
N TYR A 409 -11.38 -22.32 3.23
CA TYR A 409 -10.15 -22.56 3.95
C TYR A 409 -9.38 -21.27 4.18
N ASP A 410 -8.77 -21.14 5.35
CA ASP A 410 -7.83 -20.08 5.66
C ASP A 410 -6.42 -20.56 5.28
N LEU A 411 -6.06 -20.36 4.01
CA LEU A 411 -4.75 -20.79 3.49
C LEU A 411 -3.58 -20.23 4.31
N ARG A 412 -3.71 -18.99 4.78
CA ARG A 412 -2.69 -18.31 5.59
C ARG A 412 -2.44 -19.05 6.91
N LYS A 413 -3.50 -19.41 7.63
CA LYS A 413 -3.40 -20.23 8.84
C LYS A 413 -2.83 -21.62 8.57
N ILE A 414 -3.23 -22.26 7.47
CA ILE A 414 -2.70 -23.58 7.06
C ILE A 414 -1.18 -23.50 6.87
N LEU A 415 -0.69 -22.52 6.11
CA LEU A 415 0.74 -22.37 5.83
C LEU A 415 1.57 -22.06 7.07
N VAL A 416 1.07 -21.19 7.96
CA VAL A 416 1.73 -20.91 9.25
C VAL A 416 1.82 -22.16 10.11
N ALA A 417 0.77 -22.99 10.15
CA ALA A 417 0.76 -24.22 10.92
C ALA A 417 1.73 -25.26 10.34
N LEU A 418 1.74 -25.45 9.02
CA LEU A 418 2.66 -26.35 8.34
C LEU A 418 4.13 -25.92 8.47
N ALA A 419 4.42 -24.62 8.45
CA ALA A 419 5.77 -24.10 8.69
C ALA A 419 6.25 -24.41 10.12
N GLY A 420 5.34 -24.39 11.11
CA GLY A 420 5.63 -24.70 12.52
C GLY A 420 6.06 -26.14 12.79
N ASN A 421 5.78 -27.04 11.86
CA ASN A 421 6.01 -28.47 12.05
C ASN A 421 7.50 -28.85 12.05
N HIS A 422 7.88 -29.80 12.93
CA HIS A 422 9.24 -30.35 13.01
C HIS A 422 9.52 -31.38 11.92
N ASP A 423 8.50 -32.14 11.56
CA ASP A 423 8.58 -33.20 10.57
C ASP A 423 7.90 -32.73 9.28
N LEU A 424 8.65 -32.78 8.17
CA LEU A 424 8.14 -32.54 6.82
C LEU A 424 7.53 -33.81 6.21
N GLY A 425 7.34 -34.88 6.98
CA GLY A 425 6.67 -36.09 6.53
C GLY A 425 5.18 -35.88 6.27
N THR A 426 4.66 -36.56 5.25
CA THR A 426 3.25 -36.46 4.83
C THR A 426 2.27 -36.76 5.97
N ALA A 427 2.57 -37.75 6.81
CA ALA A 427 1.70 -38.13 7.94
C ALA A 427 1.55 -36.99 8.97
N PHE A 428 2.63 -36.26 9.25
CA PHE A 428 2.60 -35.14 10.19
C PHE A 428 1.92 -33.92 9.55
N CYS A 429 2.17 -33.66 8.27
CA CYS A 429 1.45 -32.64 7.51
C CYS A 429 -0.07 -32.88 7.52
N LEU A 430 -0.50 -34.14 7.37
CA LEU A 430 -1.92 -34.53 7.45
C LEU A 430 -2.52 -34.26 8.82
N GLN A 431 -1.81 -34.61 9.90
CA GLN A 431 -2.24 -34.33 11.27
C GLN A 431 -2.43 -32.83 11.51
N THR A 432 -1.43 -32.02 11.14
CA THR A 432 -1.50 -30.56 11.29
C THR A 432 -2.62 -29.97 10.44
N LEU A 433 -2.78 -30.44 9.20
CA LEU A 433 -3.86 -30.00 8.33
C LEU A 433 -5.23 -30.31 8.92
N GLY A 434 -5.42 -31.51 9.49
CA GLY A 434 -6.66 -31.89 10.17
C GLY A 434 -6.99 -30.97 11.36
N ALA A 435 -5.99 -30.52 12.10
CA ALA A 435 -6.16 -29.62 13.24
C ALA A 435 -6.59 -28.20 12.83
N VAL A 436 -6.11 -27.68 11.69
CA VAL A 436 -6.38 -26.30 11.27
C VAL A 436 -7.48 -26.14 10.22
N ALA A 437 -7.66 -27.13 9.35
CA ALA A 437 -8.70 -27.14 8.32
C ALA A 437 -10.00 -27.83 8.78
N GLY A 438 -9.99 -28.46 9.96
CA GLY A 438 -11.12 -29.23 10.48
C GLY A 438 -11.31 -30.58 9.77
N PRO A 439 -12.42 -31.29 10.02
CA PRO A 439 -12.73 -32.54 9.33
C PRO A 439 -12.96 -32.31 7.81
N PRO A 440 -12.78 -33.33 6.96
CA PRO A 440 -13.08 -33.22 5.54
C PRO A 440 -14.54 -32.79 5.32
N ALA A 441 -14.73 -31.73 4.54
CA ALA A 441 -16.06 -31.31 4.10
C ALA A 441 -16.55 -32.24 2.98
N GLN A 442 -17.86 -32.28 2.74
CA GLN A 442 -18.43 -33.11 1.65
C GLN A 442 -17.92 -32.71 0.25
N ASP A 443 -17.54 -31.44 0.09
CA ASP A 443 -17.04 -30.82 -1.13
C ASP A 443 -15.87 -29.85 -0.84
N GLY A 444 -15.14 -29.45 -1.89
CA GLY A 444 -14.01 -28.50 -1.80
C GLY A 444 -12.62 -29.07 -2.11
N ALA A 445 -11.62 -28.20 -1.96
CA ALA A 445 -10.21 -28.49 -2.27
C ALA A 445 -9.61 -29.57 -1.37
N LEU A 446 -10.01 -29.62 -0.10
CA LEU A 446 -9.51 -30.56 0.92
C LEU A 446 -10.62 -31.49 1.45
N ALA A 447 -11.56 -31.84 0.57
CA ALA A 447 -12.78 -32.57 0.89
C ALA A 447 -12.61 -34.08 1.15
N SER A 448 -11.49 -34.67 0.74
CA SER A 448 -11.22 -36.09 0.96
C SER A 448 -9.82 -36.29 1.54
N ASP A 449 -9.64 -37.43 2.23
CA ASP A 449 -8.33 -37.82 2.75
C ASP A 449 -7.30 -37.98 1.63
N GLU A 450 -7.71 -38.45 0.46
CA GLU A 450 -6.86 -38.54 -0.73
C GLU A 450 -6.35 -37.17 -1.20
N LYS A 451 -7.25 -36.16 -1.28
CA LYS A 451 -6.86 -34.80 -1.66
C LYS A 451 -5.96 -34.16 -0.62
N ARG A 452 -6.28 -34.34 0.67
CA ARG A 452 -5.46 -33.88 1.80
C ARG A 452 -4.06 -34.52 1.74
N SER A 453 -4.00 -35.82 1.51
CA SER A 453 -2.74 -36.57 1.39
C SER A 453 -1.92 -36.06 0.21
N SER A 454 -2.55 -35.85 -0.94
CA SER A 454 -1.91 -35.32 -2.15
C SER A 454 -1.33 -33.91 -1.94
N PHE A 455 -2.09 -33.02 -1.28
CA PHE A 455 -1.59 -31.70 -0.91
C PHE A 455 -0.41 -31.77 0.07
N CYS A 456 -0.55 -32.58 1.14
CA CYS A 456 0.51 -32.75 2.12
C CYS A 456 1.79 -33.35 1.51
N GLU A 457 1.65 -34.29 0.58
CA GLU A 457 2.78 -34.86 -0.16
C GLU A 457 3.45 -33.81 -1.06
N ALA A 458 2.68 -33.02 -1.80
CA ALA A 458 3.20 -31.93 -2.63
C ALA A 458 3.95 -30.89 -1.77
N TYR A 459 3.38 -30.50 -0.62
CA TYR A 459 4.02 -29.60 0.33
C TYR A 459 5.34 -30.17 0.86
N SER A 460 5.31 -31.43 1.32
CA SER A 460 6.46 -32.12 1.89
C SER A 460 7.63 -32.22 0.89
N LYS A 461 7.33 -32.63 -0.35
CA LYS A 461 8.33 -32.76 -1.42
C LYS A 461 8.96 -31.42 -1.77
N PHE A 462 8.13 -30.39 -2.00
CA PHE A 462 8.65 -29.06 -2.34
C PHE A 462 9.45 -28.45 -1.18
N ALA A 463 8.97 -28.57 0.06
CA ALA A 463 9.66 -28.04 1.23
C ALA A 463 11.04 -28.71 1.43
N ALA A 464 11.15 -30.02 1.21
CA ALA A 464 12.43 -30.72 1.25
C ALA A 464 13.38 -30.23 0.14
N LEU A 465 12.87 -30.07 -1.09
CA LEU A 465 13.65 -29.57 -2.22
C LEU A 465 14.15 -28.14 -2.00
N ALA A 466 13.27 -27.23 -1.55
CA ALA A 466 13.61 -25.84 -1.25
C ALA A 466 14.55 -25.71 -0.06
N THR A 467 14.45 -26.60 0.92
CA THR A 467 15.42 -26.68 2.03
C THR A 467 16.80 -27.05 1.50
N ALA A 468 16.90 -28.05 0.63
CA ALA A 468 18.17 -28.44 0.01
C ALA A 468 18.75 -27.30 -0.85
N GLU A 469 17.92 -26.65 -1.67
CA GLU A 469 18.31 -25.51 -2.49
C GLU A 469 18.82 -24.33 -1.65
N ALA A 470 18.12 -24.00 -0.57
CA ALA A 470 18.57 -22.97 0.37
C ALA A 470 19.94 -23.31 0.97
N LEU A 471 20.16 -24.54 1.42
CA LEU A 471 21.46 -24.97 1.95
C LEU A 471 22.57 -24.86 0.88
N MET A 472 22.28 -25.19 -0.39
CA MET A 472 23.22 -24.98 -1.50
C MET A 472 23.51 -23.51 -1.78
N CYS A 473 22.51 -22.62 -1.57
CA CYS A 473 22.67 -21.17 -1.65
C CYS A 473 23.38 -20.55 -0.43
N GLY A 474 23.88 -21.38 0.49
CA GLY A 474 24.66 -20.94 1.65
C GLY A 474 23.83 -20.60 2.87
N TRP A 475 22.55 -20.94 2.91
CA TRP A 475 21.74 -20.78 4.11
C TRP A 475 22.33 -21.58 5.28
N PRO A 476 22.25 -21.05 6.52
CA PRO A 476 22.71 -21.75 7.71
C PRO A 476 21.93 -23.05 7.90
N GLY A 477 22.48 -23.96 8.72
CA GLY A 477 22.02 -25.34 8.86
C GLY A 477 20.50 -25.52 9.04
N THR A 478 20.01 -26.74 8.83
CA THR A 478 18.58 -27.06 8.77
C THR A 478 17.75 -26.53 9.94
N ALA A 479 18.31 -26.51 11.16
CA ALA A 479 17.64 -25.99 12.35
C ALA A 479 17.39 -24.47 12.26
N GLN A 480 18.39 -23.71 11.82
CA GLN A 480 18.32 -22.26 11.66
C GLN A 480 17.39 -21.86 10.52
N LEU A 481 17.54 -22.51 9.37
CA LEU A 481 16.65 -22.32 8.22
C LEU A 481 15.19 -22.60 8.61
N ARG A 482 14.96 -23.63 9.42
CA ARG A 482 13.60 -23.94 9.89
C ARG A 482 12.99 -22.84 10.75
N LYS A 483 13.75 -22.25 11.67
CA LYS A 483 13.27 -21.09 12.44
C LYS A 483 12.98 -19.90 11.54
N TYR A 484 13.84 -19.64 10.56
CA TYR A 484 13.58 -18.63 9.52
C TYR A 484 12.23 -18.88 8.83
N VAL A 485 11.98 -20.11 8.37
CA VAL A 485 10.74 -20.47 7.67
C VAL A 485 9.51 -20.18 8.53
N ILE A 486 9.56 -20.50 9.82
CA ILE A 486 8.46 -20.22 10.77
C ILE A 486 8.21 -18.72 10.91
N HIS A 487 9.27 -17.93 11.14
CA HIS A 487 9.16 -16.48 11.28
C HIS A 487 8.65 -15.83 9.99
N ASN A 488 9.16 -16.26 8.84
CA ASN A 488 8.78 -15.73 7.54
C ASN A 488 7.34 -16.07 7.18
N ALA A 489 6.91 -17.32 7.42
CA ALA A 489 5.53 -17.73 7.17
C ALA A 489 4.56 -16.88 8.00
N ARG A 490 4.85 -16.65 9.29
CA ARG A 490 4.01 -15.78 10.14
C ARG A 490 3.95 -14.34 9.62
N HIS A 491 5.10 -13.81 9.20
CA HIS A 491 5.21 -12.45 8.70
C HIS A 491 4.45 -12.24 7.39
N LEU A 492 4.68 -13.11 6.41
CA LEU A 492 4.06 -13.03 5.08
C LEU A 492 2.54 -13.29 5.11
N ASN A 493 2.07 -14.12 6.02
CA ASN A 493 0.66 -14.51 6.12
C ASN A 493 -0.16 -13.70 7.13
N ARG A 494 0.39 -12.62 7.70
CA ARG A 494 -0.34 -11.76 8.64
C ARG A 494 -1.55 -11.09 7.99
N VAL A 495 -2.62 -10.88 8.76
CA VAL A 495 -3.81 -10.18 8.29
C VAL A 495 -3.63 -8.67 8.48
N LEU A 496 -3.70 -7.91 7.40
CA LEU A 496 -3.52 -6.45 7.41
C LEU A 496 -4.84 -5.72 7.68
N THR A 497 -5.43 -5.97 8.83
CA THR A 497 -6.77 -5.47 9.19
C THR A 497 -6.88 -3.95 9.15
N GLY A 498 -5.79 -3.24 9.48
CA GLY A 498 -5.72 -1.77 9.45
C GLY A 498 -5.74 -1.16 8.05
N LEU A 499 -5.47 -1.97 7.02
CA LEU A 499 -5.54 -1.58 5.60
C LEU A 499 -6.78 -2.11 4.89
N PHE A 500 -7.67 -2.83 5.60
CA PHE A 500 -8.98 -3.13 5.07
C PHE A 500 -9.78 -1.84 4.91
N ARG A 501 -10.38 -1.61 3.74
CA ARG A 501 -10.97 -0.33 3.32
C ARG A 501 -11.91 0.29 4.35
N ASN A 502 -12.91 -0.45 4.80
CA ASN A 502 -13.86 0.07 5.78
C ASN A 502 -13.17 0.48 7.10
N ASN A 503 -12.28 -0.37 7.62
CA ASN A 503 -11.51 -0.08 8.84
C ASN A 503 -10.62 1.16 8.68
N MET A 504 -9.95 1.28 7.54
CA MET A 504 -9.10 2.41 7.22
C MET A 504 -9.92 3.71 7.14
N ARG A 505 -11.09 3.68 6.47
CA ARG A 505 -12.02 4.82 6.42
C ARG A 505 -12.45 5.25 7.81
N LEU A 506 -12.99 4.32 8.62
CA LEU A 506 -13.44 4.62 9.99
C LEU A 506 -12.33 5.18 10.87
N THR A 507 -11.13 4.61 10.78
CA THR A 507 -9.99 5.07 11.57
C THR A 507 -9.49 6.43 11.10
N ASN A 508 -9.49 6.69 9.78
CA ASN A 508 -9.12 7.99 9.22
C ASN A 508 -10.13 9.07 9.62
N HIS A 509 -11.44 8.78 9.60
CA HIS A 509 -12.45 9.73 10.06
C HIS A 509 -12.26 10.11 11.53
N LYS A 510 -12.11 9.13 12.43
CA LYS A 510 -11.85 9.40 13.87
C LYS A 510 -10.58 10.21 14.09
N LEU A 511 -9.51 9.88 13.37
CA LEU A 511 -8.25 10.61 13.44
C LEU A 511 -8.41 12.07 12.99
N LEU A 512 -9.14 12.30 11.90
CA LEU A 512 -9.40 13.63 11.36
C LEU A 512 -10.32 14.45 12.25
N GLU A 513 -11.33 13.84 12.88
CA GLU A 513 -12.17 14.50 13.89
C GLU A 513 -11.33 14.97 15.08
N ALA A 514 -10.45 14.10 15.59
CA ALA A 514 -9.53 14.46 16.68
C ALA A 514 -8.55 15.57 16.25
N TYR A 515 -8.01 15.50 15.03
CA TYR A 515 -7.17 16.56 14.47
C TYR A 515 -7.93 17.88 14.35
N HIS A 516 -9.18 17.88 13.87
CA HIS A 516 -9.98 19.09 13.75
C HIS A 516 -10.31 19.72 15.09
N ALA A 517 -10.52 18.92 16.13
CA ALA A 517 -10.77 19.40 17.48
C ALA A 517 -9.53 19.99 18.16
N SER A 518 -8.34 19.44 17.87
CA SER A 518 -7.12 19.74 18.65
C SER A 518 -6.02 20.47 17.89
N GLY A 519 -6.03 20.45 16.56
CA GLY A 519 -4.90 20.85 15.72
C GLY A 519 -3.67 19.93 15.83
N ASN A 520 -3.78 18.74 16.44
CA ASN A 520 -2.65 17.85 16.70
C ASN A 520 -2.14 17.16 15.42
N ARG A 521 -1.30 17.86 14.67
CA ARG A 521 -0.63 17.35 13.45
C ARG A 521 0.27 16.14 13.71
N PRO A 522 1.09 16.09 14.78
CA PRO A 522 1.89 14.91 15.11
C PRO A 522 1.09 13.60 15.15
N ALA A 523 -0.13 13.59 15.69
CA ALA A 523 -0.96 12.39 15.72
C ALA A 523 -1.34 11.88 14.32
N VAL A 524 -1.60 12.79 13.36
CA VAL A 524 -1.85 12.42 11.96
C VAL A 524 -0.60 11.81 11.34
N TRP A 525 0.55 12.45 11.57
CA TRP A 525 1.85 12.01 11.08
C TRP A 525 2.21 10.61 11.59
N ASP A 526 2.10 10.39 12.90
CA ASP A 526 2.40 9.13 13.55
C ASP A 526 1.45 8.01 13.08
N SER A 527 0.17 8.34 12.82
CA SER A 527 -0.78 7.37 12.27
C SER A 527 -0.41 6.93 10.85
N ILE A 528 0.02 7.86 9.99
CA ILE A 528 0.47 7.54 8.62
C ILE A 528 1.73 6.66 8.69
N ASN A 529 2.77 7.12 9.39
CA ASN A 529 4.03 6.39 9.50
C ASN A 529 3.84 5.01 10.13
N GLY A 530 3.10 4.93 11.23
CA GLY A 530 2.82 3.66 11.92
C GLY A 530 2.06 2.66 11.04
N ARG A 531 1.18 3.13 10.15
CA ARG A 531 0.49 2.24 9.20
C ARG A 531 1.37 1.83 8.03
N ILE A 532 2.23 2.70 7.53
CA ILE A 532 3.21 2.33 6.51
C ILE A 532 4.13 1.24 7.07
N ASP A 533 4.78 1.52 8.19
CA ASP A 533 5.76 0.64 8.84
C ASP A 533 5.15 -0.66 9.37
N GLY A 534 3.93 -0.58 9.92
CA GLY A 534 3.21 -1.74 10.45
C GLY A 534 2.63 -2.67 9.39
N ASN A 535 2.49 -2.25 8.13
CA ASN A 535 1.82 -3.03 7.09
C ASN A 535 2.69 -3.43 5.89
N THR A 536 3.95 -2.99 5.82
CA THR A 536 4.90 -3.50 4.81
C THR A 536 5.39 -4.89 5.14
N THR A 537 5.20 -5.81 4.20
CA THR A 537 5.55 -7.23 4.30
C THR A 537 6.93 -7.52 3.73
N PHE A 538 7.47 -6.62 2.91
CA PHE A 538 8.78 -6.79 2.31
C PHE A 538 9.73 -5.69 2.74
N PHE A 539 10.66 -6.05 3.59
CA PHE A 539 11.78 -5.22 3.95
C PHE A 539 13.03 -5.83 3.32
N LYS A 540 13.74 -5.05 2.50
CA LYS A 540 15.06 -5.46 2.05
C LYS A 540 15.98 -5.45 3.26
N ASN A 541 16.28 -6.63 3.80
CA ASN A 541 17.32 -6.76 4.81
C ASN A 541 18.67 -6.83 4.09
N PRO A 542 19.66 -5.99 4.45
CA PRO A 542 21.00 -6.06 3.85
C PRO A 542 21.73 -7.37 4.22
N ARG A 543 21.25 -8.11 5.22
CA ARG A 543 21.78 -9.43 5.58
C ARG A 543 21.09 -10.51 4.77
N THR A 544 21.89 -11.38 4.17
CA THR A 544 21.43 -12.47 3.30
C THR A 544 20.42 -13.40 3.97
N PHE A 545 20.58 -13.67 5.27
CA PHE A 545 19.81 -14.69 5.99
C PHE A 545 18.82 -14.14 7.02
N ALA A 546 18.47 -12.86 6.90
CA ALA A 546 17.62 -12.18 7.88
C ALA A 546 16.25 -11.77 7.33
N ILE A 547 15.24 -11.78 8.21
CA ILE A 547 13.89 -11.28 7.93
C ILE A 547 13.64 -10.12 8.87
N THR A 548 13.40 -8.93 8.34
CA THR A 548 12.87 -7.84 9.14
C THR A 548 11.38 -8.10 9.39
N LEU A 549 11.04 -8.32 10.66
CA LEU A 549 9.69 -8.64 11.14
C LEU A 549 8.90 -7.36 11.46
N ALA A 550 9.61 -6.31 11.88
CA ALA A 550 9.08 -4.97 11.99
C ALA A 550 10.20 -3.97 11.73
N SER A 551 9.87 -2.83 11.14
CA SER A 551 10.80 -1.71 11.12
C SER A 551 10.05 -0.44 11.46
N GLN A 552 10.68 0.44 12.21
CA GLN A 552 10.27 1.82 12.34
C GLN A 552 11.37 2.67 11.71
N ARG A 553 11.01 3.49 10.74
CA ARG A 553 11.97 4.46 10.20
C ARG A 553 11.73 5.82 10.80
N ASP A 554 12.81 6.44 11.21
CA ASP A 554 12.79 7.88 11.38
C ASP A 554 13.34 8.54 10.12
N PRO A 555 12.46 9.16 9.32
CA PRO A 555 12.85 9.65 8.02
C PRO A 555 13.70 10.93 8.12
N LEU A 556 13.79 11.57 9.31
CA LEU A 556 14.60 12.76 9.55
C LEU A 556 16.09 12.45 9.70
N PHE A 557 16.42 11.53 10.61
CA PHE A 557 17.80 11.26 10.97
C PHE A 557 18.37 10.08 10.20
N GLU A 558 17.67 9.52 9.20
CA GLU A 558 18.05 8.26 8.52
C GLU A 558 18.24 7.09 9.48
N SER A 559 17.77 7.24 10.72
CA SER A 559 17.85 6.15 11.68
C SER A 559 16.72 5.18 11.42
N SER A 560 17.07 3.91 11.26
CA SER A 560 16.10 2.82 11.17
C SER A 560 16.18 2.02 12.45
N LEU A 561 15.03 1.68 13.00
CA LEU A 561 14.91 0.67 14.03
C LEU A 561 14.30 -0.56 13.38
N GLU A 562 15.05 -1.65 13.30
CA GLU A 562 14.60 -2.89 12.68
C GLU A 562 14.57 -3.99 13.73
N TYR A 563 13.44 -4.66 13.86
CA TYR A 563 13.38 -5.95 14.53
C TYR A 563 13.42 -7.04 13.48
N TYR A 564 14.43 -7.91 13.56
CA TYR A 564 14.67 -8.92 12.56
C TYR A 564 15.10 -10.25 13.19
N PHE A 565 14.79 -11.36 12.53
CA PHE A 565 15.36 -12.67 12.84
C PHE A 565 16.55 -12.92 11.91
N ASP A 566 17.70 -13.32 12.45
CA ASP A 566 18.90 -13.67 11.68
C ASP A 566 19.14 -15.18 11.80
N ALA A 567 18.93 -15.91 10.69
CA ALA A 567 19.11 -17.34 10.70
C ALA A 567 20.57 -17.73 10.98
N ALA A 568 21.57 -16.94 10.55
CA ALA A 568 22.97 -17.34 10.72
C ALA A 568 23.40 -17.34 12.19
N GLN A 569 22.79 -16.46 12.98
CA GLN A 569 23.07 -16.31 14.42
C GLN A 569 22.02 -17.00 15.28
N ASP A 570 20.97 -17.55 14.66
CA ASP A 570 19.86 -18.21 15.34
C ASP A 570 19.23 -17.35 16.45
N CYS A 571 19.06 -16.06 16.18
CA CYS A 571 18.64 -15.09 17.18
C CYS A 571 17.78 -13.98 16.57
N GLU A 572 16.85 -13.47 17.37
CA GLU A 572 16.11 -12.26 17.07
C GLU A 572 16.94 -11.05 17.53
N PHE A 573 17.01 -10.02 16.71
CA PHE A 573 17.80 -8.82 16.94
C PHE A 573 16.94 -7.58 16.83
N ILE A 574 17.38 -6.55 17.53
CA ILE A 574 17.01 -5.17 17.25
C ILE A 574 18.22 -4.47 16.66
N SER A 575 18.11 -4.06 15.40
CA SER A 575 19.03 -3.16 14.72
C SER A 575 18.60 -1.73 14.98
N LEU A 576 19.49 -0.90 15.50
CA LEU A 576 19.40 0.54 15.33
C LEU A 576 20.47 0.95 14.33
N GLU A 577 20.06 1.41 13.15
CA GLU A 577 20.95 2.10 12.23
C GLU A 577 20.91 3.60 12.55
N LEU A 578 22.07 4.24 12.59
CA LEU A 578 22.26 5.67 12.74
C LEU A 578 22.99 6.19 11.49
N PRO A 579 22.76 7.46 11.10
CA PRO A 579 23.39 8.04 9.93
C PRO A 579 24.92 8.11 10.11
N PRO A 580 25.71 8.08 9.02
CA PRO A 580 27.14 8.35 9.06
C PRO A 580 27.44 9.70 9.73
N GLY A 581 28.29 9.68 10.77
CA GLY A 581 28.59 10.87 11.58
C GLY A 581 27.59 11.18 12.70
N GLY A 582 26.66 10.26 12.99
CA GLY A 582 25.70 10.37 14.09
C GLY A 582 26.35 10.12 15.47
N ILE A 583 25.99 11.00 16.41
CA ILE A 583 26.14 10.95 17.88
C ILE A 583 27.27 10.04 18.41
N ASN A 584 28.41 10.65 18.77
CA ASN A 584 29.43 9.98 19.57
C ASN A 584 28.90 9.74 21.00
N ASP A 585 29.21 8.60 21.59
CA ASP A 585 28.94 8.25 23.00
C ASP A 585 27.44 8.24 23.40
N CYS A 586 26.66 7.37 22.78
CA CYS A 586 25.28 7.06 23.18
C CYS A 586 25.13 5.64 23.73
N ASN A 587 24.20 5.48 24.68
CA ASN A 587 23.77 4.20 25.22
C ASN A 587 22.40 3.84 24.65
N LEU A 588 22.26 2.66 24.06
CA LEU A 588 20.95 2.10 23.72
C LEU A 588 20.44 1.27 24.90
N VAL A 589 19.27 1.61 25.39
CA VAL A 589 18.65 0.95 26.55
C VAL A 589 17.31 0.38 26.15
N LEU A 590 17.15 -0.93 26.37
CA LEU A 590 15.91 -1.66 26.16
C LEU A 590 15.08 -1.71 27.44
N SER A 591 13.81 -1.31 27.34
CA SER A 591 12.86 -1.39 28.43
C SER A 591 11.51 -1.92 27.97
N GLN A 592 10.78 -2.51 28.91
CA GLN A 592 9.42 -2.98 28.72
C GLN A 592 8.54 -2.45 29.85
N ALA A 593 7.48 -1.72 29.50
CA ALA A 593 6.54 -1.14 30.46
C ALA A 593 7.26 -0.35 31.59
N GLY A 594 8.34 0.35 31.23
CA GLY A 594 9.17 1.11 32.17
C GLY A 594 10.13 0.29 33.04
N LYS A 595 10.14 -1.05 32.94
CA LYS A 595 11.15 -1.91 33.57
C LYS A 595 12.28 -2.22 32.59
N LEU A 596 13.53 -2.05 33.03
CA LEU A 596 14.71 -2.44 32.26
C LEU A 596 14.72 -3.96 32.09
N LEU A 597 14.80 -4.44 30.84
CA LEU A 597 14.87 -5.88 30.54
C LEU A 597 16.29 -6.46 30.64
N GLY A 598 17.23 -5.66 31.10
CA GLY A 598 18.65 -5.94 31.16
C GLY A 598 19.44 -4.77 30.57
N SER A 599 20.52 -4.37 31.22
CA SER A 599 21.49 -3.46 30.63
C SER A 599 22.45 -4.26 29.77
N SER A 600 22.09 -4.56 28.53
CA SER A 600 23.12 -4.62 27.48
C SER A 600 23.55 -3.17 27.22
N ALA A 601 24.27 -2.59 28.18
CA ALA A 601 25.03 -1.38 27.93
C ALA A 601 26.13 -1.78 26.95
N ALA A 602 25.80 -1.88 25.66
CA ALA A 602 26.78 -1.87 24.62
C ALA A 602 27.39 -0.47 24.65
N PHE A 603 28.38 -0.28 25.53
CA PHE A 603 29.27 0.87 25.51
C PHE A 603 30.10 0.75 24.25
N VAL A 604 29.60 1.32 23.17
CA VAL A 604 30.31 1.33 21.90
C VAL A 604 30.93 2.71 21.74
N ARG A 605 32.21 2.81 22.09
CA ARG A 605 33.06 3.94 21.70
C ARG A 605 33.47 3.73 20.24
N GLY A 606 32.83 4.44 19.30
CA GLY A 606 33.24 4.44 17.90
C GLY A 606 32.15 4.93 16.93
N GLN A 607 32.56 5.22 15.68
CA GLN A 607 31.70 5.62 14.55
C GLN A 607 30.89 4.42 13.99
N LEU A 608 30.30 3.59 14.84
CA LEU A 608 29.44 2.51 14.38
C LEU A 608 28.08 3.08 13.97
N THR A 609 27.76 2.96 12.69
CA THR A 609 26.48 3.39 12.11
C THR A 609 25.36 2.37 12.34
N ARG A 610 25.65 1.21 12.93
CA ARG A 610 24.67 0.14 13.16
C ARG A 610 24.94 -0.59 14.46
N PHE A 611 23.88 -0.79 15.24
CA PHE A 611 23.89 -1.48 16.53
C PHE A 611 22.92 -2.64 16.48
N ASP A 612 23.41 -3.86 16.65
CA ASP A 612 22.55 -5.04 16.73
C ASP A 612 22.55 -5.57 18.16
N VAL A 613 21.38 -5.56 18.78
CA VAL A 613 21.20 -6.08 20.13
C VAL A 613 20.39 -7.37 20.05
N PRO A 614 20.96 -8.53 20.42
CA PRO A 614 20.19 -9.76 20.51
C PRO A 614 19.09 -9.59 21.56
N LEU A 615 17.88 -10.04 21.25
CA LEU A 615 16.75 -9.97 22.16
C LEU A 615 16.88 -11.06 23.23
N PRO A 616 16.82 -10.69 24.52
CA PRO A 616 16.74 -11.69 25.60
C PRO A 616 15.51 -12.56 25.38
N GLU A 617 15.60 -13.85 25.73
CA GLU A 617 14.50 -14.82 25.61
C GLU A 617 13.20 -14.30 26.27
N GLN A 618 13.34 -13.60 27.40
CA GLN A 618 12.24 -12.96 28.15
C GLN A 618 11.53 -11.83 27.38
N ALA A 619 12.22 -11.19 26.44
CA ALA A 619 11.70 -10.08 25.63
C ALA A 619 10.97 -10.57 24.35
N GLN A 620 11.16 -11.84 23.97
CA GLN A 620 10.61 -12.39 22.72
C GLN A 620 9.08 -12.56 22.74
N ASP A 621 8.45 -12.52 23.93
CA ASP A 621 7.00 -12.63 24.11
C ASP A 621 6.30 -11.27 24.31
N THR A 622 7.02 -10.16 24.08
CA THR A 622 6.51 -8.82 24.33
C THR A 622 5.87 -8.21 23.08
N GLN A 623 4.68 -7.62 23.22
CA GLN A 623 3.99 -6.96 22.10
C GLN A 623 4.53 -5.56 21.79
N LYS A 624 5.24 -4.97 22.75
CA LYS A 624 5.78 -3.62 22.63
C LYS A 624 7.11 -3.53 23.36
N LEU A 625 8.11 -3.02 22.65
CA LEU A 625 9.41 -2.68 23.22
C LEU A 625 9.62 -1.18 23.16
N ASP A 626 10.05 -0.62 24.29
CA ASP A 626 10.43 0.78 24.41
C ASP A 626 11.96 0.85 24.38
N LEU A 627 12.51 1.37 23.28
CA LEU A 627 13.95 1.61 23.16
C LEU A 627 14.27 3.06 23.46
N HIS A 628 15.24 3.27 24.33
CA HIS A 628 15.73 4.58 24.70
C HIS A 628 17.15 4.74 24.22
N LEU A 629 17.38 5.73 23.34
CA LEU A 629 18.71 6.21 23.05
C LEU A 629 19.04 7.27 24.11
N LEU A 630 20.05 7.03 24.92
CA LEU A 630 20.54 7.92 25.98
C LEU A 630 21.90 8.47 25.59
N ALA A 631 22.23 9.69 26.00
CA ALA A 631 23.58 10.21 25.95
C ALA A 631 24.46 9.56 27.02
N ALA A 632 25.77 9.77 26.94
CA ALA A 632 26.74 9.28 27.94
C ALA A 632 26.40 9.72 29.38
N ASP A 633 25.78 10.89 29.55
CA ASP A 633 25.34 11.44 30.83
C ASP A 633 23.98 10.86 31.32
N GLY A 634 23.41 9.91 30.58
CA GLY A 634 22.12 9.28 30.88
C GLY A 634 20.91 10.08 30.42
N LYS A 635 21.08 11.27 29.82
CA LYS A 635 19.97 12.06 29.28
C LYS A 635 19.34 11.33 28.10
N ARG A 636 18.02 11.14 28.13
CA ARG A 636 17.29 10.54 27.01
C ARG A 636 17.37 11.45 25.78
N LEU A 637 18.07 10.97 24.76
CA LEU A 637 18.13 11.58 23.45
C LEU A 637 16.88 11.25 22.65
N ARG A 638 16.43 9.98 22.70
CA ARG A 638 15.27 9.53 21.92
C ARG A 638 14.56 8.34 22.54
N ARG A 639 13.28 8.19 22.19
CA ARG A 639 12.47 7.00 22.44
C ARG A 639 11.97 6.46 21.10
N PHE A 640 12.07 5.16 20.91
CA PHE A 640 11.43 4.43 19.83
C PHE A 640 10.42 3.46 20.42
N ASP A 641 9.26 3.37 19.79
CA ASP A 641 8.17 2.50 20.21
C ASP A 641 8.01 1.44 19.13
N LEU A 642 8.57 0.26 19.37
CA LEU A 642 8.47 -0.83 18.43
C LEU A 642 7.31 -1.74 18.82
N ASN A 643 6.24 -1.68 18.02
CA ASN A 643 5.14 -2.62 18.15
C ASN A 643 5.54 -3.93 17.48
N ILE A 644 5.90 -4.92 18.30
CA ILE A 644 6.13 -6.28 17.82
C ILE A 644 4.76 -6.94 17.73
N LEU A 645 4.23 -7.08 16.52
CA LEU A 645 3.01 -7.84 16.28
C LEU A 645 3.27 -9.34 16.47
N LEU A 646 3.32 -9.79 17.73
CA LEU A 646 3.30 -11.20 18.11
C LEU A 646 1.87 -11.74 18.01
N GLN A 647 1.27 -11.71 16.82
CA GLN A 647 0.02 -12.43 16.63
C GLN A 647 0.32 -13.94 16.67
N ASN A 648 -0.20 -14.63 17.69
CA ASN A 648 -0.24 -16.09 17.86
C ASN A 648 1.09 -16.81 18.20
N ARG A 649 1.79 -16.40 19.27
CA ARG A 649 2.84 -17.25 19.89
C ARG A 649 2.32 -18.30 20.89
N LYS A 650 1.08 -18.22 21.37
CA LYS A 650 0.52 -19.33 22.16
C LYS A 650 0.33 -20.53 21.24
N PRO A 651 1.08 -21.64 21.39
CA PRO A 651 0.66 -22.90 20.78
C PRO A 651 -0.78 -23.16 21.25
N LEU A 652 -1.62 -23.70 20.36
CA LEU A 652 -2.83 -24.36 20.82
C LEU A 652 -2.41 -25.29 21.97
N PRO A 653 -2.99 -25.17 23.17
CA PRO A 653 -2.61 -26.05 24.25
C PRO A 653 -2.81 -27.49 23.77
N PRO A 654 -1.92 -28.43 24.14
CA PRO A 654 -2.19 -29.84 23.94
C PRO A 654 -3.26 -30.25 24.96
N GLU A 655 -4.49 -29.79 24.78
CA GLU A 655 -5.61 -30.33 25.53
C GLU A 655 -5.90 -31.72 24.97
N SER A 656 -5.41 -32.69 25.74
CA SER A 656 -5.86 -34.07 25.84
C SER A 656 -7.07 -34.40 24.97
N LEU A 657 -6.81 -35.13 23.89
CA LEU A 657 -7.74 -36.10 23.34
C LEU A 657 -8.07 -37.14 24.43
N SER A 658 -9.00 -36.81 25.31
CA SER A 658 -9.80 -37.81 26.03
C SER A 658 -11.21 -37.76 25.48
N SER A 659 -11.47 -38.69 24.57
CA SER A 659 -12.79 -39.09 24.12
C SER A 659 -13.72 -39.40 25.31
N ARG A 660 -14.63 -38.48 25.64
CA ARG A 660 -16.02 -38.77 26.07
C ARG A 660 -16.76 -37.48 26.45
N GLN A 661 -18.03 -37.44 26.06
CA GLN A 661 -19.06 -36.43 26.36
C GLN A 661 -19.14 -35.27 25.36
N LEU A 662 -19.83 -35.53 24.24
CA LEU A 662 -20.74 -34.58 23.59
C LEU A 662 -21.57 -35.31 22.52
N TYR A 663 -22.48 -36.14 23.01
CA TYR A 663 -23.72 -36.47 22.33
C TYR A 663 -24.78 -36.54 23.41
N ASP A 664 -25.55 -35.47 23.54
CA ASP A 664 -26.97 -35.47 23.88
C ASP A 664 -27.51 -34.04 23.84
N GLY A 665 -28.62 -33.85 23.12
CA GLY A 665 -29.53 -32.71 23.34
C GLY A 665 -29.73 -31.73 22.18
N LEU A 666 -30.47 -32.15 21.16
CA LEU A 666 -31.25 -31.27 20.28
C LEU A 666 -32.27 -30.45 21.11
N ALA A 667 -32.31 -29.12 20.92
CA ALA A 667 -33.53 -28.32 20.71
C ALA A 667 -33.22 -26.80 20.71
N ALA A 668 -33.56 -26.12 19.61
CA ALA A 668 -33.85 -24.68 19.61
C ALA A 668 -35.27 -24.48 20.23
N PRO A 669 -35.63 -23.31 20.81
CA PRO A 669 -35.70 -22.05 20.06
C PRO A 669 -35.37 -20.73 20.82
N SER A 670 -35.12 -19.70 20.01
CA SER A 670 -35.30 -18.25 20.21
C SER A 670 -35.37 -17.65 21.62
N ALA A 671 -34.46 -16.69 21.91
CA ALA A 671 -34.82 -15.40 22.50
C ALA A 671 -33.63 -14.42 22.40
N THR A 672 -33.95 -13.21 21.94
CA THR A 672 -33.14 -12.00 22.01
C THR A 672 -32.67 -11.66 23.42
N ALA A 673 -31.38 -11.42 23.61
CA ALA A 673 -30.86 -10.73 24.78
C ALA A 673 -29.67 -9.84 24.39
N SER A 674 -29.92 -8.53 24.43
CA SER A 674 -28.93 -7.46 24.39
C SER A 674 -28.07 -7.49 25.66
N THR A 675 -26.76 -7.66 25.54
CA THR A 675 -25.84 -7.48 26.67
C THR A 675 -25.35 -6.04 26.68
N GLN A 676 -25.91 -5.24 27.59
CA GLN A 676 -25.35 -3.96 28.00
C GLN A 676 -24.07 -4.21 28.79
N ILE A 677 -22.97 -3.59 28.38
CA ILE A 677 -21.75 -3.49 29.17
C ILE A 677 -21.92 -2.30 30.11
N GLN A 678 -22.02 -2.59 31.42
CA GLN A 678 -21.92 -1.58 32.47
C GLN A 678 -20.46 -1.17 32.61
N ILE A 679 -20.18 0.10 32.36
CA ILE A 679 -18.93 0.78 32.74
C ILE A 679 -19.17 1.35 34.13
N ALA A 680 -18.34 0.96 35.10
CA ALA A 680 -18.26 1.59 36.41
C ALA A 680 -17.42 2.87 36.28
N GLU A 681 -18.04 4.03 36.52
CA GLU A 681 -17.35 5.30 36.73
C GLU A 681 -17.52 5.74 38.18
N ASP A 682 -16.39 5.99 38.84
CA ASP A 682 -16.30 6.59 40.17
C ASP A 682 -16.73 8.07 40.12
N GLU A 683 -17.77 8.40 40.90
CA GLU A 683 -18.18 9.77 41.17
C GLU A 683 -17.18 10.49 42.10
N LYS A 684 -16.84 11.74 41.77
CA LYS A 684 -16.95 12.91 42.70
C LYS A 684 -16.47 14.22 42.05
N LYS A 685 -17.41 15.10 41.69
CA LYS A 685 -17.71 16.37 42.40
C LYS A 685 -18.63 17.29 41.57
N SER A 686 -19.64 17.76 42.28
CA SER A 686 -20.73 18.70 41.98
C SER A 686 -20.33 20.08 41.47
N VAL A 687 -21.16 20.70 40.62
CA VAL A 687 -21.70 22.10 40.65
C VAL A 687 -22.77 22.24 39.52
N PRO A 688 -23.87 23.02 39.67
CA PRO A 688 -25.14 22.78 38.98
C PRO A 688 -25.28 23.51 37.64
N GLN A 689 -25.94 22.86 36.66
CA GLN A 689 -26.40 23.51 35.43
C GLN A 689 -27.93 23.66 35.41
N ALA A 690 -28.33 24.90 35.14
CA ALA A 690 -29.68 25.32 34.80
C ALA A 690 -30.10 24.72 33.45
N GLY A 691 -31.38 24.36 33.37
CA GLY A 691 -31.95 23.67 32.23
C GLY A 691 -32.11 24.53 30.99
N ARG A 692 -32.08 23.86 29.83
CA ARG A 692 -32.92 24.19 28.67
C ARG A 692 -32.98 22.98 27.73
N THR A 693 -34.14 22.37 27.70
CA THR A 693 -34.57 21.35 26.75
C THR A 693 -34.81 22.01 25.40
N VAL A 694 -34.17 21.53 24.34
CA VAL A 694 -34.61 21.77 22.96
C VAL A 694 -34.67 20.41 22.26
N SER A 695 -35.89 20.06 21.87
CA SER A 695 -36.26 18.88 21.08
C SER A 695 -35.79 19.00 19.64
N LEU A 696 -35.12 17.97 19.12
CA LEU A 696 -34.87 17.77 17.68
C LEU A 696 -35.96 16.87 17.09
N PRO A 697 -36.44 17.13 15.86
CA PRO A 697 -37.36 16.24 15.16
C PRO A 697 -36.61 15.01 14.62
N LYS A 698 -37.31 13.87 14.66
CA LYS A 698 -36.85 12.59 14.10
C LYS A 698 -36.82 12.66 12.56
N VAL A 699 -35.77 12.10 11.98
CA VAL A 699 -35.74 11.56 10.61
C VAL A 699 -35.97 10.05 10.70
#